data_AF-A0A532UTZ9-F1
#
_entry.id   AF-A0A532UTZ9-F1
#
_cell.length_a   1.000
_cell.length_b   1.000
_cell.length_c   1.000
_cell.angle_alpha   90.00
_cell.angle_beta   90.00
_cell.angle_gamma   90.00
#
_symmetry.space_group_name_H-M   'P 1'
#
loop_
_entity.id
_entity.type
_entity.pdbx_description
1 polymer ?
#
loop_
_entity_poly.entity_id
_entity_poly.type
_entity_poly.pdbx_seq_one_letter_code
_entity_poly.pdbx_strand_id
1 'polypeptide(L)'
;MVTRQEFLDRTEREIIILDGGMGTLLQARGLGIGQAPEEFNLVRSDVVEQAHREFVQAGSKIILTNTFGGTSIKLDEYNLGSKAKVINEQAVKIARRAAKNSDTWVAGCIGPCGKYLKPVGKLDFAPAYHTFAGQVKALAGADVDLLIIETMSDIREARAAMMAARHNFDGPIIAQMTFADGRNTVTGTDPLTALTVFEALDADAFGINCSTGPEEIFDAINLVRRKTTLPLVVEPNAGMPRIEEGRTCFPASPEHLAKYAKKFVAAGVNVIGACCGAGPTHIKAISDAIQGLKPLIRKRDRCRSRLSSRDCTIEICADQPIRMIGERINPTGRKKLRAELREGKFHLVRQEAIEQAKAGADVLDINVGVPGINEPETMRQVIKVVQQAVNLPICIDSSNPEAIRVALEEIEGKPLINSTTAEDDKLDQILPLAKHFGAAVLGLTLDENGIPETAEERLKLAQKIVRRGLEIGLRHEDIFIDPLTLTISAEPKRSAESLRTLRMIHEQVGVATVMGVSNVSYGLPNRALLNRTFLSMALQNGLDLPILNPFSESARQTIDAANVLLNRDRAAKKFISNYGHVEEEKAKAAIDSRPLKDRLYDTILYGNREMILELIDQALNEGWEALGLNEKVLIPALQEVGRRYDKREFFLPQVILAAETMQDAFKRLKELFPAGEAHNRGKIILATVKGDVHDIGKNIVAVVLENYGYEVINLGKNVNTRVIIEAAAEEKAKFVGLSALMTTTMVEMGRVVHDMREAGIPAKVIVGGAVVNKSFSDEIGADGYGKDAMEAVKIIDLLLNGKA
;
A
#
# COMPACT_ATOMS: atom_id res chain seq x y z
N MET A 1 31.12 -17.95 -15.25
CA MET A 1 29.72 -17.48 -15.16
C MET A 1 28.98 -18.46 -14.28
N VAL A 2 28.30 -17.95 -13.26
CA VAL A 2 27.59 -18.74 -12.24
C VAL A 2 26.22 -19.14 -12.77
N THR A 3 25.74 -20.33 -12.45
CA THR A 3 24.37 -20.74 -12.82
C THR A 3 23.35 -20.24 -11.80
N ARG A 4 22.09 -20.09 -12.20
CA ARG A 4 20.98 -19.74 -11.28
C ARG A 4 20.92 -20.71 -10.08
N GLN A 5 21.02 -22.02 -10.35
CA GLN A 5 20.98 -23.04 -9.31
C GLN A 5 22.18 -22.94 -8.35
N GLU A 6 23.38 -22.68 -8.86
CA GLU A 6 24.57 -22.51 -8.02
C GLU A 6 24.44 -21.32 -7.07
N PHE A 7 23.88 -20.21 -7.55
CA PHE A 7 23.57 -19.05 -6.70
C PHE A 7 22.55 -19.39 -5.61
N LEU A 8 21.43 -20.02 -5.98
CA LEU A 8 20.38 -20.41 -5.03
C LEU A 8 20.92 -21.39 -3.97
N ASP A 9 21.62 -22.44 -4.40
CA ASP A 9 22.27 -23.42 -3.52
C ASP A 9 23.20 -22.75 -2.50
N ARG A 10 23.98 -21.74 -2.92
CA ARG A 10 24.88 -21.01 -2.02
C ARG A 10 24.09 -20.20 -0.99
N THR A 11 23.03 -19.51 -1.40
CA THR A 11 22.17 -18.71 -0.50
C THR A 11 21.39 -19.54 0.53
N GLU A 12 21.20 -20.84 0.25
CA GLU A 12 20.62 -21.79 1.20
C GLU A 12 21.64 -22.33 2.21
N ARG A 13 22.92 -22.41 1.82
CA ARG A 13 24.01 -22.97 2.64
C ARG A 13 24.65 -21.94 3.55
N GLU A 14 24.82 -20.70 3.10
CA GLU A 14 25.52 -19.64 3.84
C GLU A 14 24.90 -18.26 3.63
N ILE A 15 25.20 -17.35 4.57
CA ILE A 15 24.93 -15.92 4.39
C ILE A 15 26.06 -15.35 3.52
N ILE A 16 25.71 -14.78 2.38
CA ILE A 16 26.68 -14.24 1.42
C ILE A 16 26.93 -12.76 1.74
N ILE A 17 28.19 -12.34 1.74
CA ILE A 17 28.58 -10.95 1.98
C ILE A 17 28.81 -10.26 0.64
N LEU A 18 28.09 -9.17 0.41
CA LEU A 18 28.28 -8.26 -0.72
C LEU A 18 29.24 -7.13 -0.28
N ASP A 19 29.78 -6.36 -1.22
CA ASP A 19 30.70 -5.25 -0.91
C ASP A 19 29.98 -3.98 -0.41
N GLY A 20 30.74 -2.89 -0.31
CA GLY A 20 30.32 -1.60 0.21
C GLY A 20 30.18 -0.53 -0.88
N GLY A 21 29.95 0.72 -0.48
CA GLY A 21 29.78 1.85 -1.39
C GLY A 21 31.05 2.24 -2.16
N MET A 22 31.11 1.84 -3.44
CA MET A 22 32.22 2.20 -4.36
C MET A 22 32.35 3.72 -4.55
N GLY A 23 31.25 4.44 -4.76
CA GLY A 23 31.27 5.87 -5.07
C GLY A 23 31.95 6.72 -3.98
N THR A 24 31.57 6.50 -2.71
CA THR A 24 32.18 7.19 -1.56
C THR A 24 33.66 6.84 -1.39
N LEU A 25 34.04 5.60 -1.69
CA LEU A 25 35.44 5.16 -1.65
C LEU A 25 36.28 5.83 -2.75
N LEU A 26 35.74 5.97 -3.96
CA LEU A 26 36.42 6.66 -5.07
C LEU A 26 36.53 8.18 -4.82
N GLN A 27 35.53 8.80 -4.20
CA GLN A 27 35.61 10.20 -3.75
C GLN A 27 36.78 10.44 -2.80
N ALA A 28 36.97 9.55 -1.81
CA ALA A 28 38.13 9.60 -0.91
C ALA A 28 39.47 9.37 -1.62
N ARG A 29 39.46 8.84 -2.86
CA ARG A 29 40.64 8.52 -3.68
C ARG A 29 40.82 9.47 -4.86
N GLY A 30 40.15 10.63 -4.83
CA GLY A 30 40.37 11.72 -5.79
C GLY A 30 39.38 11.78 -6.96
N LEU A 31 38.21 11.12 -6.87
CA LEU A 31 37.11 11.38 -7.79
C LEU A 31 36.58 12.80 -7.56
N GLY A 32 36.70 13.65 -8.58
CA GLY A 32 36.30 15.06 -8.51
C GLY A 32 34.78 15.25 -8.55
N ILE A 33 34.32 16.42 -8.09
CA ILE A 33 32.91 16.83 -8.24
C ILE A 33 32.58 16.94 -9.73
N GLY A 34 31.47 16.33 -10.15
CA GLY A 34 31.01 16.35 -11.53
C GLY A 34 31.72 15.36 -12.46
N GLN A 35 32.57 14.46 -11.93
CA GLN A 35 33.11 13.32 -12.69
C GLN A 35 32.25 12.07 -12.51
N ALA A 36 32.14 11.27 -13.56
CA ALA A 36 31.48 9.96 -13.49
C ALA A 36 32.41 8.95 -12.79
N PRO A 37 31.97 8.26 -11.71
CA PRO A 37 32.74 7.16 -11.12
C PRO A 37 33.17 6.12 -12.15
N GLU A 38 32.32 5.84 -13.14
CA GLU A 38 32.56 4.84 -14.18
C GLU A 38 33.70 5.23 -15.13
N GLU A 39 34.04 6.52 -15.25
CA GLU A 39 35.18 6.97 -16.05
C GLU A 39 36.51 6.44 -15.50
N PHE A 40 36.60 6.24 -14.18
CA PHE A 40 37.80 5.68 -13.54
C PHE A 40 38.14 4.28 -14.05
N ASN A 41 37.18 3.53 -14.60
CA ASN A 41 37.47 2.25 -15.25
C ASN A 41 38.43 2.40 -16.44
N LEU A 42 38.45 3.57 -17.09
CA LEU A 42 39.33 3.86 -18.22
C LEU A 42 40.59 4.61 -17.77
N VAL A 43 40.45 5.63 -16.92
CA VAL A 43 41.54 6.56 -16.62
C VAL A 43 42.33 6.24 -15.34
N ARG A 44 41.73 5.47 -14.41
CA ARG A 44 42.29 5.16 -13.08
C ARG A 44 41.93 3.73 -12.64
N SER A 45 42.10 2.77 -13.56
CA SER A 45 41.72 1.37 -13.33
C SER A 45 42.45 0.71 -12.15
N ASP A 46 43.64 1.19 -11.82
CA ASP A 46 44.43 0.81 -10.65
C ASP A 46 43.69 1.10 -9.33
N VAL A 47 43.04 2.26 -9.24
CA VAL A 47 42.29 2.68 -8.04
C VAL A 47 41.06 1.82 -7.83
N VAL A 48 40.35 1.52 -8.91
CA VAL A 48 39.15 0.67 -8.89
C VAL A 48 39.52 -0.78 -8.56
N GLU A 49 40.59 -1.32 -9.14
CA GLU A 49 41.08 -2.66 -8.83
C GLU A 49 41.46 -2.79 -7.35
N GLN A 50 42.17 -1.78 -6.82
CA GLN A 50 42.58 -1.76 -5.42
C GLN A 50 41.37 -1.68 -4.47
N ALA A 51 40.32 -0.91 -4.82
CA ALA A 51 39.08 -0.84 -4.06
C ALA A 51 38.40 -2.23 -3.97
N HIS A 52 38.26 -2.93 -5.10
CA HIS A 52 37.70 -4.28 -5.10
C HIS A 52 38.55 -5.26 -4.27
N ARG A 53 39.89 -5.21 -4.37
CA ARG A 53 40.78 -6.07 -3.58
C ARG A 53 40.56 -5.90 -2.08
N GLU A 54 40.34 -4.67 -1.63
CA GLU A 54 40.06 -4.38 -0.21
C GLU A 54 38.72 -4.95 0.24
N PHE A 55 37.67 -4.90 -0.59
CA PHE A 55 36.40 -5.57 -0.26
C PHE A 55 36.52 -7.09 -0.21
N VAL A 56 37.25 -7.69 -1.17
CA VAL A 56 37.56 -9.14 -1.14
C VAL A 56 38.31 -9.50 0.15
N GLN A 57 39.30 -8.71 0.55
CA GLN A 57 40.06 -8.92 1.80
C GLN A 57 39.20 -8.69 3.05
N ALA A 58 38.22 -7.80 2.99
CA ALA A 58 37.27 -7.54 4.07
C ALA A 58 36.26 -8.68 4.26
N GLY A 59 36.13 -9.60 3.29
CA GLY A 59 35.29 -10.80 3.38
C GLY A 59 34.16 -10.87 2.35
N SER A 60 34.10 -9.94 1.38
CA SER A 60 33.09 -9.98 0.32
C SER A 60 33.20 -11.24 -0.54
N LYS A 61 32.06 -11.91 -0.71
CA LYS A 61 31.83 -13.06 -1.59
C LYS A 61 31.16 -12.66 -2.90
N ILE A 62 30.57 -11.46 -2.95
CA ILE A 62 30.13 -10.79 -4.18
C ILE A 62 30.74 -9.39 -4.17
N ILE A 63 31.34 -8.97 -5.28
CA ILE A 63 31.74 -7.57 -5.52
C ILE A 63 30.98 -6.99 -6.71
N LEU A 64 30.53 -5.75 -6.60
CA LEU A 64 29.78 -5.04 -7.63
C LEU A 64 30.73 -4.33 -8.59
N THR A 65 30.56 -4.49 -9.90
CA THR A 65 31.34 -3.70 -10.88
C THR A 65 31.07 -2.21 -10.72
N ASN A 66 32.08 -1.37 -10.97
CA ASN A 66 31.93 0.09 -10.97
C ASN A 66 31.14 0.56 -12.22
N THR A 67 29.85 0.24 -12.27
CA THR A 67 28.96 0.43 -13.45
C THR A 67 27.55 0.89 -13.07
N PHE A 68 27.36 1.42 -11.87
CA PHE A 68 26.06 1.90 -11.39
C PHE A 68 25.35 2.83 -12.40
N GLY A 69 26.02 3.89 -12.83
CA GLY A 69 25.57 4.80 -13.89
C GLY A 69 26.02 4.39 -15.28
N GLY A 70 26.36 3.11 -15.52
CA GLY A 70 26.98 2.62 -16.75
C GLY A 70 26.07 2.57 -17.99
N THR A 71 24.88 3.14 -17.95
CA THR A 71 23.98 3.22 -19.10
C THR A 71 24.39 4.35 -20.05
N SER A 72 24.06 4.23 -21.35
CA SER A 72 24.35 5.30 -22.32
C SER A 72 23.70 6.63 -21.95
N ILE A 73 22.43 6.60 -21.51
CA ILE A 73 21.68 7.80 -21.12
C ILE A 73 22.33 8.48 -19.91
N LYS A 74 22.75 7.71 -18.90
CA LYS A 74 23.34 8.28 -17.69
C LYS A 74 24.73 8.84 -17.96
N LEU A 75 25.54 8.11 -18.74
CA LEU A 75 26.88 8.54 -19.12
C LEU A 75 26.89 9.75 -20.07
N ASP A 76 25.82 9.99 -20.83
CA ASP A 76 25.69 11.19 -21.66
C ASP A 76 25.65 12.49 -20.84
N GLU A 77 25.25 12.46 -19.56
CA GLU A 77 25.39 13.60 -18.65
C GLU A 77 26.85 14.06 -18.49
N TYR A 78 27.81 13.17 -18.79
CA TYR A 78 29.26 13.39 -18.71
C TYR A 78 29.94 13.36 -20.10
N ASN A 79 29.17 13.36 -21.19
CA ASN A 79 29.66 13.16 -22.57
C ASN A 79 30.37 11.80 -22.80
N LEU A 80 29.96 10.77 -22.06
CA LEU A 80 30.55 9.43 -22.10
C LEU A 80 29.59 8.35 -22.65
N GLY A 81 28.36 8.67 -23.06
CA GLY A 81 27.37 7.64 -23.44
C GLY A 81 27.78 6.80 -24.65
N SER A 82 28.53 7.35 -25.60
CA SER A 82 29.13 6.59 -26.70
C SER A 82 30.18 5.57 -26.24
N LYS A 83 30.74 5.75 -25.04
CA LYS A 83 31.72 4.85 -24.40
C LYS A 83 31.07 3.85 -23.43
N ALA A 84 29.75 3.82 -23.30
CA ALA A 84 29.06 2.96 -22.34
C ALA A 84 29.51 1.49 -22.44
N LYS A 85 29.55 0.92 -23.65
CA LYS A 85 29.99 -0.47 -23.86
C LYS A 85 31.40 -0.73 -23.32
N VAL A 86 32.38 0.07 -23.72
CA VAL A 86 33.79 -0.14 -23.32
C VAL A 86 34.00 0.09 -21.82
N ILE A 87 33.29 1.06 -21.24
CA ILE A 87 33.33 1.33 -19.79
C ILE A 87 32.86 0.10 -19.00
N ASN A 88 31.72 -0.49 -19.36
CA ASN A 88 31.19 -1.67 -18.68
C ASN A 88 32.12 -2.88 -18.86
N GLU A 89 32.60 -3.15 -20.07
CA GLU A 89 33.51 -4.27 -20.32
C GLU A 89 34.83 -4.14 -19.53
N GLN A 90 35.37 -2.93 -19.38
CA GLN A 90 36.57 -2.70 -18.58
C GLN A 90 36.31 -2.87 -17.08
N ALA A 91 35.16 -2.41 -16.58
CA ALA A 91 34.79 -2.58 -15.18
C ALA A 91 34.76 -4.06 -14.77
N VAL A 92 34.19 -4.94 -15.62
CA VAL A 92 34.17 -6.38 -15.36
C VAL A 92 35.60 -6.95 -15.32
N LYS A 93 36.46 -6.58 -16.27
CA LYS A 93 37.86 -7.03 -16.31
C LYS A 93 38.64 -6.61 -15.06
N ILE A 94 38.39 -5.39 -14.56
CA ILE A 94 39.01 -4.86 -13.34
C ILE A 94 38.57 -5.68 -12.12
N ALA A 95 37.25 -5.84 -11.93
CA ALA A 95 36.71 -6.63 -10.82
C ALA A 95 37.19 -8.10 -10.85
N ARG A 96 37.28 -8.70 -12.05
CA ARG A 96 37.83 -10.05 -12.25
C ARG A 96 39.30 -10.17 -11.84
N ARG A 97 40.13 -9.17 -12.10
CA ARG A 97 41.53 -9.16 -11.65
C ARG A 97 41.63 -9.08 -10.13
N ALA A 98 40.76 -8.29 -9.50
CA ALA A 98 40.70 -8.18 -8.05
C ALA A 98 40.21 -9.47 -7.36
N ALA A 99 39.25 -10.17 -7.95
CA ALA A 99 38.73 -11.46 -7.48
C ALA A 99 39.60 -12.66 -7.89
N LYS A 100 40.75 -12.44 -8.54
CA LYS A 100 41.61 -13.53 -8.99
C LYS A 100 42.12 -14.34 -7.79
N ASN A 101 41.96 -15.66 -7.87
CA ASN A 101 42.32 -16.61 -6.80
C ASN A 101 41.48 -16.46 -5.51
N SER A 102 40.28 -15.88 -5.59
CA SER A 102 39.30 -15.92 -4.51
C SER A 102 38.03 -16.68 -4.94
N ASP A 103 37.19 -16.97 -3.95
CA ASP A 103 35.83 -17.52 -4.13
C ASP A 103 34.79 -16.37 -4.20
N THR A 104 35.16 -15.26 -4.83
CA THR A 104 34.32 -14.06 -4.94
C THR A 104 33.71 -13.97 -6.33
N TRP A 105 32.40 -13.83 -6.40
CA TRP A 105 31.67 -13.58 -7.65
C TRP A 105 31.68 -12.10 -8.04
N VAL A 106 31.73 -11.85 -9.34
CA VAL A 106 31.67 -10.49 -9.92
C VAL A 106 30.25 -10.23 -10.40
N ALA A 107 29.56 -9.28 -9.77
CA ALA A 107 28.21 -8.89 -10.14
C ALA A 107 28.21 -7.61 -10.99
N GLY A 108 27.56 -7.67 -12.15
CA GLY A 108 27.33 -6.51 -13.00
C GLY A 108 26.30 -5.58 -12.37
N CYS A 109 26.74 -4.41 -11.89
CA CYS A 109 25.89 -3.42 -11.25
C CYS A 109 25.15 -2.55 -12.28
N ILE A 110 23.83 -2.43 -12.14
CA ILE A 110 22.94 -1.66 -13.00
C ILE A 110 22.07 -0.76 -12.12
N GLY A 111 22.36 0.55 -12.11
CA GLY A 111 21.54 1.57 -11.47
C GLY A 111 20.50 2.20 -12.42
N PRO A 112 19.76 3.21 -11.95
CA PRO A 112 18.81 3.95 -12.78
C PRO A 112 19.48 4.62 -13.99
N CYS A 113 18.75 4.76 -15.10
CA CYS A 113 19.25 5.42 -16.31
C CYS A 113 19.31 6.95 -16.20
N GLY A 114 18.81 7.51 -15.08
CA GLY A 114 18.84 8.95 -14.78
C GLY A 114 17.65 9.75 -15.31
N LYS A 115 16.68 9.10 -15.96
CA LYS A 115 15.47 9.75 -16.49
C LYS A 115 14.21 9.00 -16.09
N TYR A 116 13.24 9.73 -15.54
CA TYR A 116 11.90 9.18 -15.31
C TYR A 116 11.23 8.82 -16.64
N LEU A 117 10.55 7.67 -16.64
CA LEU A 117 9.71 7.23 -17.74
C LEU A 117 8.36 7.95 -17.71
N LYS A 118 7.72 8.08 -18.89
CA LYS A 118 6.33 8.56 -18.95
C LYS A 118 5.42 7.64 -18.11
N PRO A 119 4.40 8.18 -17.43
CA PRO A 119 3.94 9.58 -17.48
C PRO A 119 4.67 10.55 -16.54
N VAL A 120 5.52 10.06 -15.63
CA VAL A 120 6.22 10.92 -14.65
C VAL A 120 7.28 11.80 -15.32
N GLY A 121 8.05 11.22 -16.24
CA GLY A 121 9.06 11.92 -17.02
C GLY A 121 8.76 11.95 -18.51
N LYS A 122 9.84 12.01 -19.30
CA LYS A 122 9.77 12.18 -20.77
C LYS A 122 10.24 10.96 -21.55
N LEU A 123 10.92 10.01 -20.91
CA LEU A 123 11.49 8.84 -21.59
C LEU A 123 10.38 7.79 -21.82
N ASP A 124 10.29 7.27 -23.03
CA ASP A 124 9.39 6.15 -23.32
C ASP A 124 10.01 4.82 -22.85
N PHE A 125 9.16 3.82 -22.60
CA PHE A 125 9.58 2.52 -22.07
C PHE A 125 10.59 1.80 -22.98
N ALA A 126 10.33 1.76 -24.30
CA ALA A 126 11.20 1.06 -25.24
C ALA A 126 12.63 1.63 -25.31
N PRO A 127 12.85 2.96 -25.43
CA PRO A 127 14.17 3.54 -25.28
C PRO A 127 14.87 3.18 -23.96
N ALA A 128 14.17 3.22 -22.82
CA ALA A 128 14.74 2.83 -21.54
C ALA A 128 15.19 1.35 -21.54
N TYR A 129 14.33 0.44 -22.02
CA TYR A 129 14.66 -0.97 -22.20
C TYR A 129 15.92 -1.16 -23.06
N HIS A 130 16.02 -0.49 -24.21
CA HIS A 130 17.19 -0.61 -25.09
C HIS A 130 18.47 -0.08 -24.44
N THR A 131 18.38 0.99 -23.64
CA THR A 131 19.50 1.52 -22.87
C THR A 131 20.01 0.50 -21.85
N PHE A 132 19.13 -0.13 -21.08
CA PHE A 132 19.54 -1.21 -20.16
C PHE A 132 20.06 -2.43 -20.88
N ALA A 133 19.42 -2.85 -21.98
CA ALA A 133 19.85 -4.01 -22.77
C ALA A 133 21.26 -3.81 -23.34
N GLY A 134 21.61 -2.58 -23.75
CA GLY A 134 22.97 -2.25 -24.16
C GLY A 134 24.00 -2.46 -23.06
N GLN A 135 23.69 -2.03 -21.83
CA GLN A 135 24.55 -2.24 -20.66
C GLN A 135 24.67 -3.72 -20.30
N VAL A 136 23.55 -4.44 -20.22
CA VAL A 136 23.52 -5.88 -19.90
C VAL A 136 24.36 -6.68 -20.89
N LYS A 137 24.23 -6.43 -22.20
CA LYS A 137 25.04 -7.11 -23.22
C LYS A 137 26.53 -6.88 -23.05
N ALA A 138 26.94 -5.67 -22.66
CA ALA A 138 28.34 -5.34 -22.41
C ALA A 138 28.88 -6.06 -21.16
N LEU A 139 28.09 -6.12 -20.08
CA LEU A 139 28.42 -6.84 -18.85
C LEU A 139 28.50 -8.35 -19.09
N ALA A 140 27.46 -8.94 -19.69
CA ALA A 140 27.37 -10.35 -20.01
C ALA A 140 28.47 -10.79 -20.98
N GLY A 141 28.73 -10.01 -22.03
CA GLY A 141 29.80 -10.29 -23.00
C GLY A 141 31.22 -10.16 -22.44
N ALA A 142 31.38 -9.59 -21.25
CA ALA A 142 32.64 -9.52 -20.51
C ALA A 142 32.71 -10.56 -19.36
N ASP A 143 31.80 -11.53 -19.34
CA ASP A 143 31.75 -12.65 -18.40
C ASP A 143 31.55 -12.25 -16.92
N VAL A 144 30.55 -11.44 -16.60
CA VAL A 144 30.04 -11.31 -15.21
C VAL A 144 29.50 -12.65 -14.68
N ASP A 145 29.49 -12.85 -13.37
CA ASP A 145 28.90 -14.04 -12.75
C ASP A 145 27.39 -13.92 -12.56
N LEU A 146 26.93 -12.73 -12.16
CA LEU A 146 25.53 -12.39 -11.94
C LEU A 146 25.29 -10.91 -12.26
N LEU A 147 24.04 -10.49 -12.27
CA LEU A 147 23.65 -9.08 -12.38
C LEU A 147 22.95 -8.63 -11.11
N ILE A 148 23.13 -7.35 -10.76
CA ILE A 148 22.35 -6.69 -9.74
C ILE A 148 21.74 -5.42 -10.32
N ILE A 149 20.42 -5.31 -10.21
CA ILE A 149 19.67 -4.09 -10.50
C ILE A 149 19.43 -3.41 -9.17
N GLU A 150 20.02 -2.24 -8.96
CA GLU A 150 20.03 -1.59 -7.65
C GLU A 150 19.55 -0.14 -7.69
N THR A 151 19.08 0.36 -6.54
CA THR A 151 18.67 1.76 -6.31
C THR A 151 17.55 2.26 -7.26
N MET A 152 16.70 1.36 -7.78
CA MET A 152 15.56 1.77 -8.59
C MET A 152 14.50 2.45 -7.72
N SER A 153 14.08 3.65 -8.13
CA SER A 153 13.06 4.46 -7.41
C SER A 153 11.71 4.49 -8.11
N ASP A 154 11.64 4.01 -9.35
CA ASP A 154 10.42 3.90 -10.14
C ASP A 154 10.25 2.47 -10.64
N ILE A 155 9.09 1.86 -10.39
CA ILE A 155 8.81 0.47 -10.76
C ILE A 155 8.78 0.30 -12.28
N ARG A 156 8.37 1.32 -13.04
CA ARG A 156 8.31 1.24 -14.50
C ARG A 156 9.72 1.17 -15.10
N GLU A 157 10.63 1.99 -14.60
CA GLU A 157 12.06 1.92 -14.94
C GLU A 157 12.67 0.57 -14.52
N ALA A 158 12.37 0.12 -13.30
CA ALA A 158 12.85 -1.16 -12.77
C ALA A 158 12.41 -2.34 -13.63
N ARG A 159 11.17 -2.32 -14.13
CA ARG A 159 10.65 -3.33 -15.08
C ARG A 159 11.43 -3.32 -16.39
N ALA A 160 11.73 -2.14 -16.95
CA ALA A 160 12.53 -2.04 -18.16
C ALA A 160 13.94 -2.64 -17.96
N ALA A 161 14.58 -2.36 -16.83
CA ALA A 161 15.88 -2.92 -16.46
C ALA A 161 15.82 -4.44 -16.27
N MET A 162 14.82 -4.94 -15.53
CA MET A 162 14.66 -6.37 -15.24
C MET A 162 14.38 -7.18 -16.51
N MET A 163 13.48 -6.70 -17.37
CA MET A 163 13.23 -7.32 -18.68
C MET A 163 14.50 -7.32 -19.53
N ALA A 164 15.21 -6.19 -19.61
CA ALA A 164 16.44 -6.10 -20.37
C ALA A 164 17.52 -7.06 -19.84
N ALA A 165 17.64 -7.20 -18.52
CA ALA A 165 18.54 -8.14 -17.89
C ALA A 165 18.15 -9.58 -18.21
N ARG A 166 16.90 -9.97 -17.96
CA ARG A 166 16.45 -11.36 -18.16
C ARG A 166 16.52 -11.80 -19.63
N HIS A 167 16.21 -10.92 -20.58
CA HIS A 167 16.26 -11.25 -22.01
C HIS A 167 17.68 -11.37 -22.59
N ASN A 168 18.70 -10.89 -21.89
CA ASN A 168 20.07 -10.82 -22.41
C ASN A 168 21.09 -11.46 -21.47
N PHE A 169 20.65 -12.14 -20.42
CA PHE A 169 21.50 -12.82 -19.44
C PHE A 169 20.77 -14.01 -18.80
N ASP A 170 21.38 -15.19 -18.85
CA ASP A 170 20.79 -16.45 -18.34
C ASP A 170 21.19 -16.75 -16.88
N GLY A 171 22.20 -16.05 -16.35
CA GLY A 171 22.70 -16.24 -14.98
C GLY A 171 21.80 -15.60 -13.90
N PRO A 172 22.23 -15.59 -12.63
CA PRO A 172 21.44 -15.04 -11.53
C PRO A 172 21.21 -13.52 -11.65
N ILE A 173 20.00 -13.05 -11.36
CA ILE A 173 19.68 -11.62 -11.26
C ILE A 173 19.13 -11.29 -9.87
N ILE A 174 19.82 -10.38 -9.19
CA ILE A 174 19.33 -9.73 -7.96
C ILE A 174 18.62 -8.44 -8.37
N ALA A 175 17.37 -8.26 -7.94
CA ALA A 175 16.60 -7.05 -8.23
C ALA A 175 16.23 -6.30 -6.95
N GLN A 176 16.53 -5.00 -6.91
CA GLN A 176 16.35 -4.17 -5.73
C GLN A 176 15.68 -2.84 -6.05
N MET A 177 15.04 -2.29 -5.02
CA MET A 177 14.53 -0.93 -5.00
C MET A 177 14.96 -0.20 -3.73
N THR A 178 14.88 1.13 -3.78
CA THR A 178 15.13 2.02 -2.65
C THR A 178 13.84 2.69 -2.19
N PHE A 179 13.60 2.76 -0.88
CA PHE A 179 12.37 3.29 -0.29
C PHE A 179 12.71 4.48 0.62
N ALA A 180 12.24 5.68 0.26
CA ALA A 180 12.69 6.92 0.89
C ALA A 180 12.46 6.95 2.43
N ASP A 181 11.32 6.42 2.89
CA ASP A 181 10.95 6.37 4.32
C ASP A 181 10.81 4.92 4.84
N GLY A 182 11.47 3.95 4.19
CA GLY A 182 11.29 2.51 4.48
C GLY A 182 9.93 1.92 4.12
N ARG A 183 9.01 2.74 3.57
CA ARG A 183 7.64 2.35 3.26
C ARG A 183 7.36 2.33 1.78
N ASN A 184 7.60 3.44 1.09
CA ASN A 184 7.31 3.58 -0.33
C ASN A 184 8.49 4.20 -1.08
N THR A 185 8.60 3.91 -2.37
CA THR A 185 9.47 4.65 -3.28
C THR A 185 8.94 6.08 -3.48
N VAL A 186 9.74 6.94 -4.12
CA VAL A 186 9.33 8.30 -4.48
C VAL A 186 8.10 8.31 -5.39
N THR A 187 7.89 7.26 -6.19
CA THR A 187 6.72 7.12 -7.08
C THR A 187 5.57 6.32 -6.47
N GLY A 188 5.65 5.96 -5.18
CA GLY A 188 4.57 5.35 -4.40
C GLY A 188 4.61 3.82 -4.26
N THR A 189 5.53 3.13 -4.93
CA THR A 189 5.63 1.67 -4.89
C THR A 189 6.05 1.17 -3.51
N ASP A 190 5.30 0.24 -2.93
CA ASP A 190 5.65 -0.41 -1.66
C ASP A 190 6.50 -1.70 -1.88
N PRO A 191 7.20 -2.22 -0.85
CA PRO A 191 8.02 -3.42 -0.95
C PRO A 191 7.31 -4.67 -1.47
N LEU A 192 6.03 -4.88 -1.12
CA LEU A 192 5.28 -6.05 -1.58
C LEU A 192 4.96 -5.92 -3.08
N THR A 193 4.66 -4.70 -3.55
CA THR A 193 4.46 -4.43 -4.98
C THR A 193 5.74 -4.63 -5.78
N ALA A 194 6.88 -4.10 -5.30
CA ALA A 194 8.18 -4.32 -5.93
C ALA A 194 8.52 -5.82 -6.02
N LEU A 195 8.38 -6.55 -4.91
CA LEU A 195 8.58 -8.00 -4.86
C LEU A 195 7.70 -8.73 -5.89
N THR A 196 6.41 -8.40 -5.93
CA THR A 196 5.42 -9.06 -6.80
C THR A 196 5.78 -8.88 -8.28
N VAL A 197 6.26 -7.70 -8.67
CA VAL A 197 6.68 -7.40 -10.03
C VAL A 197 7.98 -8.14 -10.39
N PHE A 198 9.01 -8.10 -9.54
CA PHE A 198 10.27 -8.78 -9.83
C PHE A 198 10.16 -10.30 -9.83
N GLU A 199 9.32 -10.87 -8.97
CA GLU A 199 9.03 -12.31 -9.00
C GLU A 199 8.37 -12.72 -10.31
N ALA A 200 7.44 -11.91 -10.83
CA ALA A 200 6.78 -12.19 -12.11
C ALA A 200 7.74 -12.03 -13.30
N LEU A 201 8.75 -11.16 -13.17
CA LEU A 201 9.82 -10.96 -14.15
C LEU A 201 11.01 -11.91 -13.97
N ASP A 202 10.86 -12.96 -13.17
CA ASP A 202 11.83 -14.05 -13.02
C ASP A 202 13.18 -13.62 -12.42
N ALA A 203 13.12 -12.78 -11.38
CA ALA A 203 14.27 -12.44 -10.53
C ALA A 203 14.67 -13.62 -9.64
N ASP A 204 15.97 -13.75 -9.39
CA ASP A 204 16.56 -14.83 -8.59
C ASP A 204 16.73 -14.44 -7.12
N ALA A 205 16.75 -13.15 -6.82
CA ALA A 205 16.71 -12.61 -5.45
C ALA A 205 16.02 -11.24 -5.44
N PHE A 206 15.37 -10.93 -4.32
CA PHE A 206 14.76 -9.62 -4.08
C PHE A 206 15.52 -8.89 -2.99
N GLY A 207 15.82 -7.62 -3.20
CA GLY A 207 16.51 -6.83 -2.20
C GLY A 207 16.06 -5.41 -2.05
N ILE A 208 16.61 -4.80 -1.01
CA ILE A 208 16.38 -3.41 -0.65
C ILE A 208 17.73 -2.82 -0.33
N ASN A 209 18.07 -1.75 -1.04
CA ASN A 209 19.33 -1.06 -0.87
C ASN A 209 19.11 0.44 -0.72
N CYS A 210 20.18 1.14 -0.33
CA CYS A 210 20.15 2.59 -0.09
C CYS A 210 19.10 2.94 0.99
N SER A 211 18.20 3.90 0.79
CA SER A 211 17.21 4.36 1.79
C SER A 211 17.82 5.14 2.98
N THR A 212 17.08 5.34 4.08
CA THR A 212 17.54 6.18 5.19
C THR A 212 18.54 5.53 6.14
N GLY A 213 18.37 4.23 6.43
CA GLY A 213 19.22 3.49 7.36
C GLY A 213 18.86 2.00 7.49
N PRO A 214 19.59 1.24 8.32
CA PRO A 214 19.33 -0.18 8.50
C PRO A 214 18.04 -0.49 9.27
N GLU A 215 17.52 0.45 10.08
CA GLU A 215 16.20 0.38 10.73
C GLU A 215 15.07 0.23 9.71
N GLU A 216 15.01 1.13 8.73
CA GLU A 216 13.92 1.22 7.76
C GLU A 216 13.92 0.04 6.79
N ILE A 217 15.11 -0.40 6.37
CA ILE A 217 15.25 -1.62 5.58
C ILE A 217 14.76 -2.84 6.37
N PHE A 218 15.02 -2.89 7.68
CA PHE A 218 14.55 -4.00 8.51
C PHE A 218 13.02 -4.07 8.56
N ASP A 219 12.34 -2.93 8.67
CA ASP A 219 10.89 -2.86 8.61
C ASP A 219 10.35 -3.31 7.25
N ALA A 220 10.94 -2.85 6.15
CA ALA A 220 10.57 -3.25 4.81
C ALA A 220 10.77 -4.77 4.56
N ILE A 221 11.87 -5.34 5.05
CA ILE A 221 12.12 -6.80 4.99
C ILE A 221 11.03 -7.57 5.76
N ASN A 222 10.59 -7.07 6.92
CA ASN A 222 9.54 -7.74 7.68
C ASN A 222 8.19 -7.81 6.95
N LEU A 223 7.91 -6.86 6.05
CA LEU A 223 6.70 -6.86 5.22
C LEU A 223 6.74 -7.98 4.16
N VAL A 224 7.92 -8.27 3.60
CA VAL A 224 8.06 -9.19 2.45
C VAL A 224 8.56 -10.59 2.80
N ARG A 225 9.24 -10.77 3.96
CA ARG A 225 9.98 -12.01 4.26
C ARG A 225 9.15 -13.30 4.26
N ARG A 226 7.84 -13.21 4.51
CA ARG A 226 6.92 -14.37 4.47
C ARG A 226 6.17 -14.50 3.15
N LYS A 227 6.31 -13.53 2.24
CA LYS A 227 5.57 -13.45 0.99
C LYS A 227 6.29 -14.14 -0.17
N THR A 228 7.60 -14.36 -0.06
CA THR A 228 8.43 -14.96 -1.11
C THR A 228 9.35 -16.08 -0.60
N THR A 229 9.72 -16.96 -1.53
CA THR A 229 10.80 -17.94 -1.38
C THR A 229 12.14 -17.44 -1.91
N LEU A 230 12.17 -16.34 -2.66
CA LEU A 230 13.41 -15.78 -3.20
C LEU A 230 14.37 -15.40 -2.06
N PRO A 231 15.69 -15.65 -2.21
CA PRO A 231 16.69 -15.05 -1.35
C PRO A 231 16.47 -13.55 -1.16
N LEU A 232 16.63 -13.08 0.08
CA LEU A 232 16.49 -11.67 0.42
C LEU A 232 17.87 -11.01 0.51
N VAL A 233 17.99 -9.81 -0.04
CA VAL A 233 19.25 -9.04 -0.09
C VAL A 233 19.08 -7.68 0.58
N VAL A 234 20.07 -7.24 1.35
CA VAL A 234 20.06 -5.89 1.95
C VAL A 234 21.41 -5.19 1.82
N GLU A 235 21.37 -3.90 1.52
CA GLU A 235 22.55 -3.03 1.43
C GLU A 235 22.23 -1.65 2.05
N PRO A 236 22.17 -1.55 3.38
CA PRO A 236 21.88 -0.29 4.07
C PRO A 236 22.97 0.75 3.86
N ASN A 237 22.58 2.03 3.86
CA ASN A 237 23.52 3.15 4.00
C ASN A 237 24.17 3.12 5.39
N ALA A 238 25.36 3.71 5.50
CA ALA A 238 26.02 3.98 6.79
C ALA A 238 25.36 5.17 7.52
N GLY A 239 24.03 5.14 7.64
CA GLY A 239 23.19 6.23 8.14
C GLY A 239 22.91 7.32 7.10
N MET A 240 22.07 8.28 7.46
CA MET A 240 21.75 9.40 6.56
C MET A 240 22.95 10.33 6.37
N PRO A 241 23.23 10.77 5.12
CA PRO A 241 24.31 11.71 4.84
C PRO A 241 24.06 13.04 5.56
N ARG A 242 25.10 13.57 6.19
CA ARG A 242 25.13 14.90 6.79
C ARG A 242 26.22 15.72 6.13
N ILE A 243 26.00 17.02 6.00
CA ILE A 243 27.07 17.92 5.55
C ILE A 243 27.79 18.42 6.80
N GLU A 244 29.04 17.99 6.97
CA GLU A 244 29.94 18.47 8.02
C GLU A 244 31.14 19.12 7.33
N GLU A 245 31.40 20.40 7.64
CA GLU A 245 32.51 21.17 7.03
C GLU A 245 32.51 21.18 5.49
N GLY A 246 31.33 21.19 4.86
CA GLY A 246 31.20 21.15 3.39
C GLY A 246 31.48 19.79 2.77
N ARG A 247 31.65 18.72 3.57
CA ARG A 247 31.84 17.34 3.14
C ARG A 247 30.65 16.48 3.55
N THR A 248 30.24 15.56 2.68
CA THR A 248 29.21 14.57 3.00
C THR A 248 29.80 13.50 3.92
N CYS A 249 29.30 13.42 5.16
CA CYS A 249 29.68 12.47 6.18
C CYS A 249 28.52 11.51 6.49
N PHE A 250 28.85 10.25 6.72
CA PHE A 250 27.91 9.19 7.04
C PHE A 250 28.13 8.74 8.50
N PRO A 251 27.14 8.86 9.40
CA PRO A 251 27.37 8.78 10.84
C PRO A 251 27.44 7.35 11.39
N ALA A 252 27.02 6.32 10.65
CA ALA A 252 26.97 4.96 11.19
C ALA A 252 28.36 4.30 11.19
N SER A 253 28.76 3.84 12.38
CA SER A 253 30.02 3.12 12.56
C SER A 253 29.94 1.67 12.04
N PRO A 254 31.10 1.02 11.81
CA PRO A 254 31.16 -0.42 11.50
C PRO A 254 30.39 -1.28 12.52
N GLU A 255 30.47 -0.97 13.81
CA GLU A 255 29.79 -1.70 14.88
C GLU A 255 28.26 -1.58 14.78
N HIS A 256 27.77 -0.40 14.36
CA HIS A 256 26.34 -0.17 14.18
C HIS A 256 25.78 -1.04 13.05
N LEU A 257 26.44 -1.07 11.88
CA LEU A 257 26.00 -1.92 10.77
C LEU A 257 26.14 -3.41 11.10
N ALA A 258 27.21 -3.81 11.79
CA ALA A 258 27.41 -5.18 12.25
C ALA A 258 26.30 -5.67 13.19
N LYS A 259 25.80 -4.80 14.09
CA LYS A 259 24.64 -5.10 14.94
C LYS A 259 23.38 -5.38 14.12
N TYR A 260 23.14 -4.61 13.07
CA TYR A 260 22.00 -4.81 12.18
C TYR A 260 22.16 -6.03 11.27
N ALA A 261 23.37 -6.35 10.82
CA ALA A 261 23.62 -7.57 10.05
C ALA A 261 23.08 -8.82 10.78
N LYS A 262 23.31 -8.95 12.09
CA LYS A 262 22.74 -10.03 12.91
C LYS A 262 21.21 -10.03 12.91
N LYS A 263 20.57 -8.85 12.98
CA LYS A 263 19.11 -8.72 12.92
C LYS A 263 18.58 -9.15 11.55
N PHE A 264 19.25 -8.75 10.47
CA PHE A 264 18.88 -9.14 9.11
C PHE A 264 18.96 -10.65 8.90
N VAL A 265 20.05 -11.29 9.35
CA VAL A 265 20.14 -12.76 9.33
C VAL A 265 18.98 -13.40 10.10
N ALA A 266 18.66 -12.89 11.29
CA ALA A 266 17.53 -13.37 12.08
C ALA A 266 16.15 -13.10 11.43
N ALA A 267 16.05 -12.09 10.57
CA ALA A 267 14.86 -11.83 9.75
C ALA A 267 14.78 -12.71 8.49
N GLY A 268 15.84 -13.46 8.19
CA GLY A 268 15.94 -14.36 7.05
C GLY A 268 16.53 -13.72 5.79
N VAL A 269 17.36 -12.69 5.94
CA VAL A 269 18.18 -12.17 4.83
C VAL A 269 19.30 -13.15 4.48
N ASN A 270 19.54 -13.36 3.19
CA ASN A 270 20.52 -14.32 2.65
C ASN A 270 21.80 -13.64 2.17
N VAL A 271 21.70 -12.40 1.68
CA VAL A 271 22.84 -11.62 1.16
C VAL A 271 22.87 -10.27 1.86
N ILE A 272 24.02 -9.89 2.42
CA ILE A 272 24.19 -8.64 3.18
C ILE A 272 25.40 -7.90 2.65
N GLY A 273 25.20 -6.67 2.17
CA GLY A 273 26.25 -5.72 1.85
C GLY A 273 26.04 -4.40 2.57
N ALA A 274 26.58 -3.32 2.00
CA ALA A 274 26.31 -1.96 2.44
C ALA A 274 26.42 -0.97 1.28
N CYS A 275 25.74 0.17 1.38
CA CYS A 275 25.68 1.17 0.30
C CYS A 275 26.50 2.42 0.65
N CYS A 276 25.95 3.62 0.50
CA CYS A 276 26.66 4.88 0.67
C CYS A 276 27.27 5.04 2.07
N GLY A 277 28.53 5.45 2.12
CA GLY A 277 29.26 5.72 3.36
C GLY A 277 29.90 4.48 4.03
N ALA A 278 29.61 3.28 3.54
CA ALA A 278 30.20 2.05 4.06
C ALA A 278 31.41 1.61 3.21
N GLY A 279 32.57 1.47 3.85
CA GLY A 279 33.81 1.02 3.20
C GLY A 279 34.24 -0.39 3.61
N PRO A 280 35.47 -0.81 3.27
CA PRO A 280 36.00 -2.12 3.63
C PRO A 280 36.00 -2.41 5.14
N THR A 281 36.18 -1.39 5.98
CA THR A 281 36.12 -1.53 7.44
C THR A 281 34.72 -1.92 7.93
N HIS A 282 33.66 -1.37 7.32
CA HIS A 282 32.28 -1.75 7.62
C HIS A 282 31.97 -3.17 7.16
N ILE A 283 32.40 -3.54 5.95
CA ILE A 283 32.22 -4.91 5.43
C ILE A 283 32.94 -5.94 6.30
N LYS A 284 34.15 -5.63 6.77
CA LYS A 284 34.88 -6.48 7.70
C LYS A 284 34.12 -6.69 9.00
N ALA A 285 33.59 -5.62 9.59
CA ALA A 285 32.78 -5.71 10.81
C ALA A 285 31.48 -6.52 10.61
N ILE A 286 30.81 -6.37 9.47
CA ILE A 286 29.64 -7.19 9.09
C ILE A 286 30.04 -8.66 8.99
N SER A 287 31.13 -8.95 8.26
CA SER A 287 31.65 -10.31 8.05
C SER A 287 31.94 -11.03 9.37
N ASP A 288 32.69 -10.37 10.25
CA ASP A 288 33.05 -10.93 11.56
C ASP A 288 31.82 -11.14 12.44
N ALA A 289 30.84 -10.24 12.37
CA ALA A 289 29.64 -10.31 13.19
C ALA A 289 28.68 -11.46 12.81
N ILE A 290 28.64 -11.85 11.54
CA ILE A 290 27.75 -12.92 11.05
C ILE A 290 28.44 -14.27 10.84
N GLN A 291 29.75 -14.34 11.09
CA GLN A 291 30.52 -15.57 10.94
C GLN A 291 29.89 -16.72 11.74
N GLY A 292 29.65 -17.84 11.06
CA GLY A 292 29.04 -19.05 11.65
C GLY A 292 27.51 -19.01 11.78
N LEU A 293 26.85 -17.90 11.47
CA LEU A 293 25.39 -17.87 11.35
C LEU A 293 24.95 -18.58 10.07
N LYS A 294 23.76 -19.19 10.11
CA LYS A 294 23.17 -19.92 8.99
C LYS A 294 21.92 -19.19 8.46
N PRO A 295 21.62 -19.32 7.16
CA PRO A 295 20.35 -18.86 6.59
C PRO A 295 19.14 -19.42 7.36
N LEU A 296 18.16 -18.55 7.62
CA LEU A 296 16.90 -18.95 8.23
C LEU A 296 15.98 -19.57 7.16
N ILE A 297 15.48 -20.78 7.42
CA ILE A 297 14.40 -21.36 6.62
C ILE A 297 13.10 -20.59 6.91
N ARG A 298 12.66 -19.78 5.95
CA ARG A 298 11.46 -18.93 6.10
C ARG A 298 10.19 -19.75 5.87
N LYS A 299 9.22 -19.60 6.76
CA LYS A 299 7.85 -20.08 6.51
C LYS A 299 7.14 -19.08 5.60
N ARG A 300 6.62 -19.58 4.48
CA ARG A 300 5.85 -18.79 3.53
C ARG A 300 4.37 -18.74 3.93
N ASP A 301 3.77 -17.57 3.79
CA ASP A 301 2.32 -17.41 3.87
C ASP A 301 1.64 -18.19 2.74
N ARG A 302 0.49 -18.80 3.03
CA ARG A 302 -0.26 -19.58 2.03
C ARG A 302 -1.08 -18.64 1.16
N CYS A 303 -0.48 -18.16 0.08
CA CYS A 303 -1.18 -17.36 -0.93
C CYS A 303 -1.17 -18.06 -2.29
N ARG A 304 -2.32 -18.05 -2.98
CA ARG A 304 -2.46 -18.67 -4.31
C ARG A 304 -1.87 -17.78 -5.41
N SER A 305 -2.05 -16.47 -5.29
CA SER A 305 -1.53 -15.53 -6.28
C SER A 305 -1.50 -14.10 -5.75
N ARG A 306 -0.89 -13.22 -6.55
CA ARG A 306 -0.85 -11.76 -6.39
C ARG A 306 -1.01 -11.11 -7.76
N LEU A 307 -1.70 -9.97 -7.78
CA LEU A 307 -1.75 -9.04 -8.91
C LEU A 307 -1.40 -7.65 -8.38
N SER A 308 -0.80 -6.80 -9.20
CA SER A 308 -0.41 -5.46 -8.76
C SER A 308 -0.60 -4.37 -9.81
N SER A 309 -0.79 -3.15 -9.34
CA SER A 309 -0.58 -1.91 -10.08
C SER A 309 0.81 -1.35 -9.76
N ARG A 310 1.04 -0.05 -9.97
CA ARG A 310 2.29 0.64 -9.62
C ARG A 310 2.58 0.63 -8.10
N ASP A 311 1.54 0.77 -7.29
CA ASP A 311 1.62 1.12 -5.86
C ASP A 311 0.60 0.34 -4.99
N CYS A 312 -0.05 -0.68 -5.56
CA CYS A 312 -0.98 -1.52 -4.84
C CYS A 312 -0.81 -2.98 -5.28
N THR A 313 -0.72 -3.88 -4.31
CA THR A 313 -0.79 -5.33 -4.54
C THR A 313 -2.04 -5.90 -3.89
N ILE A 314 -2.78 -6.71 -4.65
CA ILE A 314 -3.80 -7.57 -4.09
C ILE A 314 -3.22 -8.96 -3.88
N GLU A 315 -3.51 -9.54 -2.72
CA GLU A 315 -3.17 -10.92 -2.39
C GLU A 315 -4.43 -11.79 -2.48
N ILE A 316 -4.31 -12.95 -3.14
CA ILE A 316 -5.37 -13.95 -3.29
C ILE A 316 -4.99 -15.14 -2.41
N CYS A 317 -5.37 -15.06 -1.13
CA CYS A 317 -5.05 -16.07 -0.14
C CYS A 317 -6.32 -16.60 0.53
N ALA A 318 -6.28 -17.84 1.05
CA ALA A 318 -7.46 -18.52 1.58
C ALA A 318 -8.02 -17.87 2.87
N ASP A 319 -7.18 -17.16 3.61
CA ASP A 319 -7.47 -16.48 4.88
C ASP A 319 -7.66 -14.96 4.73
N GLN A 320 -7.63 -14.44 3.50
CA GLN A 320 -7.86 -13.04 3.18
C GLN A 320 -9.28 -12.83 2.63
N PRO A 321 -9.82 -11.59 2.70
CA PRO A 321 -11.09 -11.27 2.08
C PRO A 321 -11.12 -11.65 0.60
N ILE A 322 -12.24 -12.23 0.16
CA ILE A 322 -12.57 -12.46 -1.24
C ILE A 322 -12.45 -11.15 -1.99
N ARG A 323 -11.71 -11.18 -3.09
CA ARG A 323 -11.48 -10.06 -4.00
C ARG A 323 -12.45 -10.13 -5.17
N MET A 324 -12.74 -9.02 -5.83
CA MET A 324 -13.61 -9.01 -7.02
C MET A 324 -13.00 -8.24 -8.20
N ILE A 325 -13.27 -8.70 -9.42
CA ILE A 325 -12.94 -7.98 -10.65
C ILE A 325 -14.18 -7.21 -11.13
N GLY A 326 -14.05 -5.89 -11.29
CA GLY A 326 -15.10 -5.05 -11.84
C GLY A 326 -15.22 -5.18 -13.35
N GLU A 327 -16.40 -5.56 -13.84
CA GLU A 327 -16.65 -5.94 -15.24
C GLU A 327 -17.09 -4.79 -16.17
N ARG A 328 -17.22 -3.55 -15.67
CA ARG A 328 -18.01 -2.54 -16.39
C ARG A 328 -17.28 -1.77 -17.48
N ILE A 329 -15.95 -1.78 -17.52
CA ILE A 329 -15.20 -1.20 -18.66
C ILE A 329 -15.24 -2.21 -19.81
N ASN A 330 -16.45 -2.40 -20.34
CA ASN A 330 -16.75 -3.32 -21.42
C ASN A 330 -17.83 -2.70 -22.33
N PRO A 331 -17.51 -2.41 -23.60
CA PRO A 331 -18.45 -1.77 -24.54
C PRO A 331 -19.63 -2.67 -24.96
N THR A 332 -19.60 -3.97 -24.67
CA THR A 332 -20.66 -4.92 -25.04
C THR A 332 -21.98 -4.51 -24.39
N GLY A 333 -23.03 -4.33 -25.20
CA GLY A 333 -24.33 -3.81 -24.71
C GLY A 333 -24.36 -2.32 -24.31
N ARG A 334 -23.22 -1.64 -24.16
CA ARG A 334 -23.13 -0.23 -23.70
C ARG A 334 -22.98 0.79 -24.85
N LYS A 335 -24.11 1.30 -25.37
CA LYS A 335 -24.14 2.25 -26.51
C LYS A 335 -23.26 3.50 -26.32
N LYS A 336 -23.32 4.15 -25.16
CA LYS A 336 -22.56 5.40 -24.88
C LYS A 336 -21.04 5.16 -24.83
N LEU A 337 -20.61 4.11 -24.14
CA LEU A 337 -19.18 3.75 -24.05
C LEU A 337 -18.62 3.39 -25.44
N ARG A 338 -19.37 2.66 -26.26
CA ARG A 338 -18.98 2.38 -27.67
C ARG A 338 -18.78 3.64 -28.50
N ALA A 339 -19.65 4.64 -28.33
CA ALA A 339 -19.55 5.89 -29.07
C ALA A 339 -18.27 6.65 -28.67
N GLU A 340 -18.00 6.78 -27.36
CA GLU A 340 -16.78 7.46 -26.89
C GLU A 340 -15.50 6.77 -27.37
N LEU A 341 -15.42 5.44 -27.29
CA LEU A 341 -14.23 4.70 -27.76
C LEU A 341 -13.99 4.89 -29.26
N ARG A 342 -15.05 4.94 -30.08
CA ARG A 342 -14.92 5.24 -31.52
C ARG A 342 -14.45 6.66 -31.81
N GLU A 343 -14.84 7.60 -30.96
CA GLU A 343 -14.45 9.02 -31.06
C GLU A 343 -13.06 9.31 -30.44
N GLY A 344 -12.39 8.31 -29.87
CA GLY A 344 -11.11 8.50 -29.16
C GLY A 344 -11.26 9.30 -27.86
N LYS A 345 -12.44 9.27 -27.24
CA LYS A 345 -12.75 9.92 -25.96
C LYS A 345 -12.80 8.86 -24.85
N PHE A 346 -12.31 9.22 -23.68
CA PHE A 346 -12.14 8.29 -22.55
C PHE A 346 -12.75 8.79 -21.23
N HIS A 347 -13.73 9.69 -21.30
CA HIS A 347 -14.37 10.24 -20.10
C HIS A 347 -15.12 9.16 -19.32
N LEU A 348 -15.97 8.38 -19.99
CA LEU A 348 -16.71 7.29 -19.34
C LEU A 348 -15.78 6.19 -18.84
N VAL A 349 -14.68 5.89 -19.54
CA VAL A 349 -13.67 4.95 -19.06
C VAL A 349 -13.10 5.40 -17.72
N ARG A 350 -12.67 6.67 -17.62
CA ARG A 350 -12.16 7.25 -16.37
C ARG A 350 -13.20 7.21 -15.25
N GLN A 351 -14.43 7.60 -15.56
CA GLN A 351 -15.53 7.60 -14.60
C GLN A 351 -15.82 6.19 -14.07
N GLU A 352 -15.95 5.20 -14.96
CA GLU A 352 -16.21 3.81 -14.58
C GLU A 352 -15.06 3.20 -13.77
N ALA A 353 -13.80 3.56 -14.05
CA ALA A 353 -12.67 3.11 -13.24
C ALA A 353 -12.80 3.61 -11.79
N ILE A 354 -13.05 4.91 -11.61
CA ILE A 354 -13.19 5.54 -10.29
C ILE A 354 -14.40 5.00 -9.54
N GLU A 355 -15.55 4.91 -10.20
CA GLU A 355 -16.80 4.48 -9.56
C GLU A 355 -16.75 3.00 -9.18
N GLN A 356 -16.17 2.14 -10.02
CA GLN A 356 -16.00 0.73 -9.67
C GLN A 356 -15.03 0.53 -8.51
N ALA A 357 -13.92 1.28 -8.47
CA ALA A 357 -13.00 1.25 -7.34
C ALA A 357 -13.69 1.68 -6.03
N LYS A 358 -14.49 2.77 -6.06
CA LYS A 358 -15.29 3.21 -4.91
C LYS A 358 -16.36 2.19 -4.50
N ALA A 359 -16.91 1.45 -5.45
CA ALA A 359 -17.87 0.39 -5.19
C ALA A 359 -17.22 -0.91 -4.68
N GLY A 360 -15.89 -0.96 -4.53
CA GLY A 360 -15.17 -2.06 -3.92
C GLY A 360 -14.56 -3.06 -4.90
N ALA A 361 -14.44 -2.73 -6.20
CA ALA A 361 -13.63 -3.55 -7.11
C ALA A 361 -12.16 -3.55 -6.65
N ASP A 362 -11.53 -4.73 -6.65
CA ASP A 362 -10.11 -4.89 -6.31
C ASP A 362 -9.23 -4.97 -7.56
N VAL A 363 -9.81 -5.38 -8.70
CA VAL A 363 -9.18 -5.44 -10.03
C VAL A 363 -10.19 -4.87 -11.04
N LEU A 364 -9.72 -4.25 -12.11
CA LEU A 364 -10.60 -3.78 -13.19
C LEU A 364 -10.38 -4.62 -14.44
N ASP A 365 -11.46 -5.24 -14.93
CA ASP A 365 -11.51 -5.87 -16.25
C ASP A 365 -11.70 -4.81 -17.32
N ILE A 366 -10.83 -4.82 -18.33
CA ILE A 366 -10.76 -3.81 -19.38
C ILE A 366 -10.91 -4.49 -20.74
N ASN A 367 -12.08 -4.32 -21.34
CA ASN A 367 -12.37 -4.70 -22.70
C ASN A 367 -12.61 -3.44 -23.54
N VAL A 368 -11.96 -3.32 -24.70
CA VAL A 368 -12.15 -2.20 -25.63
C VAL A 368 -12.73 -2.65 -26.97
N GLY A 369 -13.22 -3.88 -27.06
CA GLY A 369 -13.72 -4.51 -28.28
C GLY A 369 -14.91 -3.79 -28.89
N VAL A 370 -14.65 -2.91 -29.86
CA VAL A 370 -15.68 -2.24 -30.65
C VAL A 370 -15.39 -2.46 -32.13
N PRO A 371 -16.36 -2.92 -32.93
CA PRO A 371 -16.16 -3.05 -34.37
C PRO A 371 -15.74 -1.71 -35.00
N GLY A 372 -14.65 -1.76 -35.77
CA GLY A 372 -14.14 -0.64 -36.57
C GLY A 372 -13.07 0.25 -35.90
N ILE A 373 -12.65 -0.04 -34.66
CA ILE A 373 -11.58 0.73 -33.99
C ILE A 373 -10.21 0.06 -34.18
N ASN A 374 -9.14 0.83 -34.00
CA ASN A 374 -7.80 0.28 -33.77
C ASN A 374 -7.71 -0.19 -32.31
N GLU A 375 -7.99 -1.47 -32.08
CA GLU A 375 -8.03 -2.07 -30.74
C GLU A 375 -6.69 -1.92 -29.99
N PRO A 376 -5.51 -2.24 -30.56
CA PRO A 376 -4.24 -2.01 -29.88
C PRO A 376 -4.02 -0.56 -29.41
N GLU A 377 -4.19 0.42 -30.29
CA GLU A 377 -3.99 1.82 -29.90
C GLU A 377 -5.03 2.28 -28.87
N THR A 378 -6.29 1.85 -29.03
CA THR A 378 -7.34 2.18 -28.06
C THR A 378 -7.04 1.58 -26.69
N MET A 379 -6.60 0.32 -26.65
CA MET A 379 -6.20 -0.37 -25.42
C MET A 379 -5.06 0.41 -24.74
N ARG A 380 -4.02 0.79 -25.49
CA ARG A 380 -2.90 1.60 -24.99
C ARG A 380 -3.36 2.88 -24.28
N GLN A 381 -4.30 3.61 -24.88
CA GLN A 381 -4.84 4.85 -24.29
C GLN A 381 -5.73 4.59 -23.08
N VAL A 382 -6.58 3.56 -23.13
CA VAL A 382 -7.45 3.17 -22.02
C VAL A 382 -6.64 2.77 -20.79
N ILE A 383 -5.59 1.97 -20.96
CA ILE A 383 -4.68 1.59 -19.86
C ILE A 383 -4.09 2.84 -19.19
N LYS A 384 -3.59 3.81 -19.98
CA LYS A 384 -3.06 5.07 -19.45
C LYS A 384 -4.09 5.84 -18.64
N VAL A 385 -5.31 5.95 -19.17
CA VAL A 385 -6.41 6.66 -18.51
C VAL A 385 -6.80 5.99 -17.20
N VAL A 386 -6.89 4.65 -17.16
CA VAL A 386 -7.27 3.91 -15.96
C VAL A 386 -6.20 4.01 -14.88
N GLN A 387 -4.92 3.80 -15.20
CA GLN A 387 -3.83 3.90 -14.22
C GLN A 387 -3.65 5.33 -13.66
N GLN A 388 -4.03 6.36 -14.42
CA GLN A 388 -4.07 7.74 -13.92
C GLN A 388 -5.25 8.02 -12.99
N ALA A 389 -6.33 7.22 -13.10
CA ALA A 389 -7.57 7.45 -12.38
C ALA A 389 -7.63 6.68 -11.05
N VAL A 390 -7.05 5.47 -11.02
CA VAL A 390 -7.09 4.56 -9.87
C VAL A 390 -5.80 3.75 -9.76
N ASN A 391 -5.53 3.22 -8.57
CA ASN A 391 -4.38 2.40 -8.29
C ASN A 391 -4.68 0.88 -8.28
N LEU A 392 -5.77 0.44 -8.93
CA LEU A 392 -6.13 -0.98 -8.96
C LEU A 392 -5.35 -1.75 -10.03
N PRO A 393 -4.99 -3.03 -9.78
CA PRO A 393 -4.50 -3.94 -10.80
C PRO A 393 -5.47 -4.06 -11.98
N ILE A 394 -4.91 -4.38 -13.15
CA ILE A 394 -5.66 -4.45 -14.42
C ILE A 394 -5.78 -5.91 -14.89
N CYS A 395 -6.99 -6.28 -15.31
CA CYS A 395 -7.31 -7.48 -16.05
C CYS A 395 -7.58 -7.10 -17.51
N ILE A 396 -6.72 -7.55 -18.42
CA ILE A 396 -6.76 -7.19 -19.85
C ILE A 396 -7.69 -8.16 -20.56
N ASP A 397 -8.91 -7.72 -20.91
CA ASP A 397 -9.89 -8.54 -21.63
C ASP A 397 -9.80 -8.30 -23.15
N SER A 398 -9.05 -9.16 -23.83
CA SER A 398 -8.91 -9.14 -25.29
C SER A 398 -8.51 -10.52 -25.84
N SER A 399 -8.93 -10.79 -27.08
CA SER A 399 -8.50 -11.96 -27.85
C SER A 399 -7.42 -11.63 -28.89
N ASN A 400 -7.01 -10.37 -28.98
CA ASN A 400 -6.06 -9.85 -29.95
C ASN A 400 -4.65 -9.80 -29.31
N PRO A 401 -3.70 -10.65 -29.74
CA PRO A 401 -2.37 -10.71 -29.14
C PRO A 401 -1.61 -9.38 -29.20
N GLU A 402 -1.82 -8.59 -30.26
CA GLU A 402 -1.18 -7.28 -30.38
C GLU A 402 -1.76 -6.27 -29.39
N ALA A 403 -3.07 -6.30 -29.15
CA ALA A 403 -3.71 -5.45 -28.14
C ALA A 403 -3.24 -5.81 -26.71
N ILE A 404 -3.08 -7.11 -26.43
CA ILE A 404 -2.50 -7.59 -25.18
C ILE A 404 -1.05 -7.12 -25.04
N ARG A 405 -0.23 -7.29 -26.08
CA ARG A 405 1.19 -6.90 -26.08
C ARG A 405 1.37 -5.41 -25.78
N VAL A 406 0.63 -4.53 -26.46
CA VAL A 406 0.74 -3.08 -26.22
C VAL A 406 0.21 -2.66 -24.85
N ALA A 407 -0.79 -3.37 -24.30
CA ALA A 407 -1.26 -3.14 -22.94
C ALA A 407 -0.18 -3.51 -21.91
N LEU A 408 0.47 -4.66 -22.08
CA LEU A 408 1.54 -5.15 -21.20
C LEU A 408 2.77 -4.24 -21.16
N GLU A 409 3.11 -3.58 -22.28
CA GLU A 409 4.14 -2.54 -22.34
C GLU A 409 3.79 -1.27 -21.52
N GLU A 410 2.50 -0.98 -21.36
CA GLU A 410 2.03 0.25 -20.71
C GLU A 410 1.70 0.10 -19.23
N ILE A 411 1.26 -1.09 -18.83
CA ILE A 411 0.94 -1.40 -17.44
C ILE A 411 2.20 -1.24 -16.59
N GLU A 412 2.07 -0.92 -15.30
CA GLU A 412 3.20 -0.64 -14.41
C GLU A 412 3.33 -1.61 -13.23
N GLY A 413 2.41 -2.56 -13.11
CA GLY A 413 2.46 -3.67 -12.14
C GLY A 413 2.41 -5.03 -12.81
N LYS A 414 1.87 -6.03 -12.09
CA LYS A 414 1.62 -7.39 -12.57
C LYS A 414 0.13 -7.56 -12.92
N PRO A 415 -0.25 -7.49 -14.21
CA PRO A 415 -1.64 -7.63 -14.64
C PRO A 415 -2.08 -9.08 -14.78
N LEU A 416 -3.37 -9.28 -15.02
CA LEU A 416 -3.97 -10.54 -15.46
C LEU A 416 -4.35 -10.44 -16.95
N ILE A 417 -3.92 -11.38 -17.77
CA ILE A 417 -4.40 -11.52 -19.16
C ILE A 417 -5.68 -12.36 -19.15
N ASN A 418 -6.78 -11.78 -19.60
CA ASN A 418 -8.06 -12.42 -19.83
C ASN A 418 -8.31 -12.49 -21.35
N SER A 419 -8.03 -13.60 -22.02
CA SER A 419 -7.65 -14.91 -21.51
C SER A 419 -6.92 -15.71 -22.60
N THR A 420 -6.55 -16.95 -22.28
CA THR A 420 -6.18 -17.98 -23.24
C THR A 420 -7.09 -19.21 -23.12
N THR A 421 -7.09 -20.10 -24.10
CA THR A 421 -7.86 -21.36 -24.12
C THR A 421 -6.91 -22.54 -24.10
N ALA A 422 -7.42 -23.77 -24.05
CA ALA A 422 -6.59 -24.98 -24.10
C ALA A 422 -6.17 -25.37 -25.53
N GLU A 423 -6.54 -24.58 -26.54
CA GLU A 423 -6.08 -24.72 -27.93
C GLU A 423 -4.57 -24.45 -28.01
N ASP A 424 -3.82 -25.30 -28.72
CA ASP A 424 -2.36 -25.18 -28.74
C ASP A 424 -1.89 -23.87 -29.40
N ASP A 425 -2.53 -23.44 -30.49
CA ASP A 425 -2.22 -22.17 -31.16
C ASP A 425 -2.43 -20.95 -30.26
N LYS A 426 -3.44 -20.98 -29.37
CA LYS A 426 -3.73 -19.89 -28.43
C LYS A 426 -2.74 -19.86 -27.28
N LEU A 427 -2.38 -21.02 -26.75
CA LEU A 427 -1.34 -21.13 -25.73
C LEU A 427 0.01 -20.63 -26.26
N ASP A 428 0.37 -20.99 -27.49
CA ASP A 428 1.63 -20.60 -28.14
C ASP A 428 1.71 -19.10 -28.42
N GLN A 429 0.57 -18.41 -28.55
CA GLN A 429 0.53 -16.95 -28.73
C GLN A 429 0.53 -16.19 -27.40
N ILE A 430 -0.25 -16.64 -26.42
CA ILE A 430 -0.52 -15.86 -25.19
C ILE A 430 0.47 -16.15 -24.06
N LEU A 431 0.85 -17.41 -23.85
CA LEU A 431 1.76 -17.75 -22.74
C LEU A 431 3.13 -17.07 -22.86
N PRO A 432 3.75 -16.97 -24.06
CA PRO A 432 5.01 -16.22 -24.20
C PRO A 432 4.87 -14.74 -23.87
N LEU A 433 3.73 -14.10 -24.17
CA LEU A 433 3.47 -12.72 -23.77
C LEU A 433 3.41 -12.59 -22.24
N ALA A 434 2.71 -13.50 -21.57
CA ALA A 434 2.64 -13.53 -20.10
C ALA A 434 4.04 -13.64 -19.48
N LYS A 435 4.86 -14.57 -19.98
CA LYS A 435 6.22 -14.79 -19.48
C LYS A 435 7.15 -13.60 -19.78
N HIS A 436 7.07 -13.03 -20.97
CA HIS A 436 7.91 -11.92 -21.41
C HIS A 436 7.71 -10.64 -20.58
N PHE A 437 6.45 -10.32 -20.25
CA PHE A 437 6.11 -9.07 -19.56
C PHE A 437 5.88 -9.22 -18.05
N GLY A 438 5.96 -10.45 -17.52
CA GLY A 438 5.68 -10.75 -16.12
C GLY A 438 4.22 -10.56 -15.75
N ALA A 439 3.31 -11.13 -16.53
CA ALA A 439 1.87 -11.09 -16.29
C ALA A 439 1.32 -12.46 -15.87
N ALA A 440 0.24 -12.43 -15.09
CA ALA A 440 -0.58 -13.60 -14.88
C ALA A 440 -1.47 -13.88 -16.10
N VAL A 441 -1.90 -15.12 -16.29
CA VAL A 441 -2.77 -15.54 -17.40
C VAL A 441 -3.96 -16.32 -16.90
N LEU A 442 -5.15 -15.97 -17.40
CA LEU A 442 -6.38 -16.72 -17.19
C LEU A 442 -6.59 -17.74 -18.31
N GLY A 443 -6.61 -19.02 -17.97
CA GLY A 443 -6.92 -20.12 -18.87
C GLY A 443 -8.38 -20.53 -18.79
N LEU A 444 -9.08 -20.49 -19.92
CA LEU A 444 -10.45 -20.98 -20.05
C LEU A 444 -10.43 -22.49 -20.33
N THR A 445 -11.26 -23.26 -19.63
CA THR A 445 -11.39 -24.72 -19.84
C THR A 445 -12.21 -25.09 -21.08
N LEU A 446 -11.76 -24.63 -22.24
CA LEU A 446 -12.30 -24.94 -23.57
C LEU A 446 -11.17 -25.20 -24.57
N ASP A 447 -11.43 -26.02 -25.57
CA ASP A 447 -10.50 -26.32 -26.66
C ASP A 447 -11.18 -26.20 -28.04
N GLU A 448 -10.59 -26.76 -29.10
CA GLU A 448 -11.13 -26.71 -30.47
C GLU A 448 -12.53 -27.35 -30.59
N ASN A 449 -12.88 -28.27 -29.66
CA ASN A 449 -14.19 -28.92 -29.59
C ASN A 449 -15.19 -28.14 -28.73
N GLY A 450 -14.78 -26.99 -28.21
CA GLY A 450 -15.58 -26.12 -27.34
C GLY A 450 -15.44 -26.49 -25.86
N ILE A 451 -16.53 -26.29 -25.11
CA ILE A 451 -16.53 -26.48 -23.65
C ILE A 451 -16.94 -27.93 -23.34
N PRO A 452 -16.10 -28.72 -22.65
CA PRO A 452 -16.46 -30.07 -22.27
C PRO A 452 -17.69 -30.15 -21.37
N GLU A 453 -18.43 -31.25 -21.49
CA GLU A 453 -19.66 -31.46 -20.73
C GLU A 453 -19.41 -31.79 -19.27
N THR A 454 -18.33 -32.52 -18.96
CA THR A 454 -18.04 -33.02 -17.61
C THR A 454 -16.93 -32.23 -16.92
N ALA A 455 -17.01 -32.15 -15.58
CA ALA A 455 -15.97 -31.53 -14.77
C ALA A 455 -14.60 -32.21 -14.90
N GLU A 456 -14.57 -33.54 -15.08
CA GLU A 456 -13.35 -34.31 -15.30
C GLU A 456 -12.62 -33.90 -16.57
N GLU A 457 -13.34 -33.67 -17.66
CA GLU A 457 -12.75 -33.25 -18.93
C GLU A 457 -12.26 -31.80 -18.84
N ARG A 458 -13.04 -30.90 -18.21
CA ARG A 458 -12.59 -29.53 -17.94
C ARG A 458 -11.34 -29.49 -17.07
N LEU A 459 -11.23 -30.38 -16.09
CA LEU A 459 -10.02 -30.53 -15.26
C LEU A 459 -8.80 -30.92 -16.11
N LYS A 460 -8.95 -31.84 -17.07
CA LYS A 460 -7.85 -32.21 -17.99
C LYS A 460 -7.35 -31.00 -18.79
N LEU A 461 -8.27 -30.16 -19.26
CA LEU A 461 -7.90 -28.91 -19.96
C LEU A 461 -7.19 -27.94 -19.01
N ALA A 462 -7.69 -27.75 -17.79
CA ALA A 462 -7.01 -26.94 -16.78
C ALA A 462 -5.58 -27.43 -16.50
N GLN A 463 -5.39 -28.75 -16.35
CA GLN A 463 -4.08 -29.36 -16.17
C GLN A 463 -3.17 -29.17 -17.39
N LYS A 464 -3.71 -29.24 -18.62
CA LYS A 464 -2.98 -28.93 -19.85
C LYS A 464 -2.46 -27.49 -19.81
N ILE A 465 -3.32 -26.51 -19.53
CA ILE A 465 -2.95 -25.08 -19.49
C ILE A 465 -1.87 -24.84 -18.45
N VAL A 466 -2.05 -25.37 -17.23
CA VAL A 466 -1.06 -25.22 -16.14
C VAL A 466 0.27 -25.85 -16.54
N ARG A 467 0.27 -27.07 -17.07
CA ARG A 467 1.50 -27.74 -17.53
C ARG A 467 2.23 -26.92 -18.59
N ARG A 468 1.52 -26.44 -19.62
CA ARG A 468 2.09 -25.63 -20.72
C ARG A 468 2.68 -24.31 -20.20
N GLY A 469 2.01 -23.67 -19.22
CA GLY A 469 2.54 -22.47 -18.57
C GLY A 469 3.83 -22.74 -17.79
N LEU A 470 3.88 -23.84 -17.02
CA LEU A 470 5.08 -24.23 -16.27
C LEU A 470 6.25 -24.60 -17.20
N GLU A 471 5.99 -25.26 -18.34
CA GLU A 471 7.01 -25.63 -19.33
C GLU A 471 7.77 -24.42 -19.90
N ILE A 472 7.10 -23.28 -20.06
CA ILE A 472 7.73 -22.03 -20.51
C ILE A 472 8.29 -21.18 -19.35
N GLY A 473 8.19 -21.67 -18.11
CA GLY A 473 8.72 -21.03 -16.92
C GLY A 473 7.81 -19.97 -16.28
N LEU A 474 6.48 -19.99 -16.53
CA LEU A 474 5.55 -19.24 -15.68
C LEU A 474 5.52 -19.87 -14.28
N ARG A 475 5.29 -19.05 -13.26
CA ARG A 475 5.08 -19.59 -11.92
C ARG A 475 3.68 -20.19 -11.84
N HIS A 476 3.53 -21.23 -11.02
CA HIS A 476 2.21 -21.82 -10.74
C HIS A 476 1.20 -20.77 -10.24
N GLU A 477 1.67 -19.79 -9.45
CA GLU A 477 0.89 -18.65 -8.94
C GLU A 477 0.47 -17.64 -10.02
N ASP A 478 1.06 -17.67 -11.21
CA ASP A 478 0.76 -16.74 -12.31
C ASP A 478 -0.28 -17.32 -13.28
N ILE A 479 -0.74 -18.55 -13.03
CA ILE A 479 -1.73 -19.23 -13.86
C ILE A 479 -3.04 -19.26 -13.09
N PHE A 480 -4.10 -18.76 -13.72
CA PHE A 480 -5.46 -18.76 -13.21
C PHE A 480 -6.33 -19.61 -14.13
N ILE A 481 -7.40 -20.20 -13.60
CA ILE A 481 -8.33 -21.00 -14.40
C ILE A 481 -9.76 -20.51 -14.26
N ASP A 482 -10.45 -20.38 -15.39
CA ASP A 482 -11.91 -20.24 -15.47
C ASP A 482 -12.53 -21.57 -15.93
N PRO A 483 -13.34 -22.23 -15.09
CA PRO A 483 -14.05 -23.45 -15.45
C PRO A 483 -15.24 -23.23 -16.39
N LEU A 484 -15.50 -21.96 -16.76
CA LEU A 484 -16.56 -21.46 -17.62
C LEU A 484 -17.96 -21.72 -17.09
N THR A 485 -18.74 -20.66 -16.95
CA THR A 485 -20.17 -20.77 -16.59
C THR A 485 -21.04 -20.40 -17.78
N LEU A 486 -21.90 -21.33 -18.16
CA LEU A 486 -22.89 -21.13 -19.22
C LEU A 486 -24.29 -20.88 -18.67
N THR A 487 -25.13 -20.38 -19.55
CA THR A 487 -26.51 -20.00 -19.25
C THR A 487 -27.38 -21.23 -18.93
N ILE A 488 -27.95 -21.29 -17.73
CA ILE A 488 -28.80 -22.41 -17.27
C ILE A 488 -30.03 -22.61 -18.18
N SER A 489 -30.59 -21.53 -18.74
CA SER A 489 -31.78 -21.62 -19.61
C SER A 489 -31.54 -22.43 -20.89
N ALA A 490 -30.30 -22.43 -21.39
CA ALA A 490 -29.90 -23.23 -22.54
C ALA A 490 -29.35 -24.60 -22.10
N GLU A 491 -28.60 -24.65 -21.00
CA GLU A 491 -27.82 -25.83 -20.62
C GLU A 491 -27.93 -26.16 -19.11
N PRO A 492 -29.04 -26.78 -18.66
CA PRO A 492 -29.40 -26.86 -17.24
C PRO A 492 -28.40 -27.59 -16.34
N LYS A 493 -27.68 -28.59 -16.88
CA LYS A 493 -26.71 -29.40 -16.11
C LYS A 493 -25.35 -28.70 -15.94
N ARG A 494 -25.02 -27.72 -16.80
CA ARG A 494 -23.65 -27.17 -16.88
C ARG A 494 -23.27 -26.30 -15.69
N SER A 495 -24.23 -25.71 -14.96
CA SER A 495 -23.92 -24.94 -13.75
C SER A 495 -23.37 -25.81 -12.63
N ALA A 496 -23.94 -27.01 -12.42
CA ALA A 496 -23.46 -27.97 -11.43
C ALA A 496 -22.05 -28.48 -11.78
N GLU A 497 -21.80 -28.78 -13.05
CA GLU A 497 -20.47 -29.18 -13.52
C GLU A 497 -19.43 -28.07 -13.36
N SER A 498 -19.82 -26.81 -13.54
CA SER A 498 -18.93 -25.66 -13.32
C SER A 498 -18.50 -25.56 -11.85
N LEU A 499 -19.43 -25.76 -10.91
CA LEU A 499 -19.13 -25.80 -9.47
C LEU A 499 -18.26 -27.00 -9.08
N ARG A 500 -18.52 -28.17 -9.67
CA ARG A 500 -17.71 -29.38 -9.48
C ARG A 500 -16.29 -29.18 -10.02
N THR A 501 -16.15 -28.53 -11.17
CA THR A 501 -14.87 -28.19 -11.79
C THR A 501 -14.08 -27.22 -10.90
N LEU A 502 -14.71 -26.17 -10.34
CA LEU A 502 -14.07 -25.27 -9.37
C LEU A 502 -13.44 -26.06 -8.22
N ARG A 503 -14.22 -26.96 -7.60
CA ARG A 503 -13.76 -27.78 -6.48
C ARG A 503 -12.56 -28.65 -6.88
N MET A 504 -12.65 -29.31 -8.03
CA MET A 504 -11.58 -30.16 -8.55
C MET A 504 -10.30 -29.39 -8.86
N ILE A 505 -10.40 -28.20 -9.46
CA ILE A 505 -9.24 -27.32 -9.70
C ILE A 505 -8.62 -26.89 -8.37
N HIS A 506 -9.44 -26.45 -7.41
CA HIS A 506 -8.99 -25.99 -6.11
C HIS A 506 -8.27 -27.08 -5.31
N GLU A 507 -8.76 -28.33 -5.36
CA GLU A 507 -8.22 -29.48 -4.62
C GLU A 507 -7.04 -30.16 -5.31
N GLN A 508 -7.07 -30.29 -6.64
CA GLN A 508 -6.11 -31.12 -7.38
C GLN A 508 -5.05 -30.34 -8.15
N VAL A 509 -5.35 -29.10 -8.56
CA VAL A 509 -4.42 -28.25 -9.35
C VAL A 509 -3.82 -27.16 -8.47
N GLY A 510 -4.62 -26.58 -7.57
CA GLY A 510 -4.17 -25.63 -6.57
C GLY A 510 -3.90 -24.21 -7.09
N VAL A 511 -4.24 -23.90 -8.34
CA VAL A 511 -4.17 -22.54 -8.90
C VAL A 511 -5.34 -21.67 -8.44
N ALA A 512 -5.21 -20.35 -8.59
CA ALA A 512 -6.32 -19.43 -8.34
C ALA A 512 -7.40 -19.56 -9.42
N THR A 513 -8.66 -19.34 -9.05
CA THR A 513 -9.79 -19.44 -9.99
C THR A 513 -10.51 -18.10 -10.18
N VAL A 514 -10.91 -17.84 -11.42
CA VAL A 514 -11.69 -16.66 -11.85
C VAL A 514 -12.94 -17.15 -12.56
N MET A 515 -14.06 -16.43 -12.44
CA MET A 515 -15.29 -16.81 -13.12
C MET A 515 -16.21 -15.61 -13.33
N GLY A 516 -16.72 -15.48 -14.55
CA GLY A 516 -17.85 -14.60 -14.87
C GLY A 516 -19.18 -15.16 -14.36
N VAL A 517 -19.64 -14.67 -13.21
CA VAL A 517 -20.84 -15.21 -12.53
C VAL A 517 -22.15 -14.80 -13.21
N SER A 518 -22.16 -13.66 -13.90
CA SER A 518 -23.37 -13.07 -14.48
C SER A 518 -23.96 -13.85 -15.66
N ASN A 519 -23.19 -14.76 -16.26
CA ASN A 519 -23.59 -15.59 -17.41
C ASN A 519 -24.63 -16.65 -17.04
N VAL A 520 -24.62 -17.15 -15.79
CA VAL A 520 -25.47 -18.27 -15.35
C VAL A 520 -26.97 -18.02 -15.53
N SER A 521 -27.40 -16.76 -15.43
CA SER A 521 -28.81 -16.35 -15.38
C SER A 521 -29.34 -15.74 -16.67
N TYR A 522 -28.58 -15.72 -17.76
CA TYR A 522 -29.03 -15.09 -19.00
C TYR A 522 -30.35 -15.70 -19.50
N GLY A 523 -31.28 -14.86 -19.96
CA GLY A 523 -32.61 -15.31 -20.42
C GLY A 523 -33.59 -15.77 -19.32
N LEU A 524 -33.25 -15.66 -18.03
CA LEU A 524 -34.16 -16.02 -16.91
C LEU A 524 -34.65 -14.78 -16.15
N PRO A 525 -35.86 -14.81 -15.55
CA PRO A 525 -36.33 -13.75 -14.67
C PRO A 525 -35.56 -13.74 -13.34
N ASN A 526 -35.59 -12.61 -12.64
CA ASN A 526 -34.95 -12.43 -11.32
C ASN A 526 -33.46 -12.86 -11.30
N ARG A 527 -32.70 -12.41 -12.29
CA ARG A 527 -31.27 -12.72 -12.45
C ARG A 527 -30.44 -12.46 -11.21
N ALA A 528 -30.77 -11.41 -10.45
CA ALA A 528 -30.07 -11.06 -9.20
C ALA A 528 -30.15 -12.20 -8.17
N LEU A 529 -31.32 -12.83 -8.01
CA LEU A 529 -31.50 -13.98 -7.11
C LEU A 529 -30.66 -15.19 -7.55
N LEU A 530 -30.66 -15.52 -8.85
CA LEU A 530 -29.88 -16.64 -9.36
C LEU A 530 -28.37 -16.37 -9.25
N ASN A 531 -27.92 -15.18 -9.65
CA ASN A 531 -26.51 -14.79 -9.59
C ASN A 531 -25.97 -14.82 -8.15
N ARG A 532 -26.70 -14.28 -7.16
CA ARG A 532 -26.23 -14.27 -5.77
C ARG A 532 -26.16 -15.68 -5.17
N THR A 533 -27.14 -16.54 -5.48
CA THR A 533 -27.16 -17.93 -4.99
C THR A 533 -26.06 -18.74 -5.66
N PHE A 534 -25.85 -18.58 -6.95
CA PHE A 534 -24.76 -19.26 -7.65
C PHE A 534 -23.39 -18.75 -7.17
N LEU A 535 -23.24 -17.44 -6.94
CA LEU A 535 -22.02 -16.85 -6.39
C LEU A 535 -21.66 -17.49 -5.04
N SER A 536 -22.61 -17.60 -4.10
CA SER A 536 -22.31 -18.22 -2.80
C SER A 536 -21.87 -19.68 -2.93
N MET A 537 -22.51 -20.44 -3.82
CA MET A 537 -22.10 -21.82 -4.13
C MET A 537 -20.71 -21.87 -4.77
N ALA A 538 -20.41 -20.97 -5.70
CA ALA A 538 -19.11 -20.92 -6.38
C ALA A 538 -17.97 -20.58 -5.41
N LEU A 539 -18.17 -19.58 -4.54
CA LEU A 539 -17.23 -19.21 -3.49
C LEU A 539 -16.91 -20.39 -2.56
N GLN A 540 -17.94 -21.14 -2.14
CA GLN A 540 -17.76 -22.35 -1.31
C GLN A 540 -17.00 -23.47 -2.04
N ASN A 541 -17.12 -23.55 -3.38
CA ASN A 541 -16.42 -24.54 -4.18
C ASN A 541 -15.01 -24.09 -4.62
N GLY A 542 -14.54 -22.94 -4.13
CA GLY A 542 -13.16 -22.49 -4.35
C GLY A 542 -13.00 -21.39 -5.40
N LEU A 543 -14.07 -20.67 -5.76
CA LEU A 543 -13.94 -19.44 -6.56
C LEU A 543 -13.19 -18.37 -5.76
N ASP A 544 -12.03 -17.94 -6.26
CA ASP A 544 -11.17 -16.97 -5.57
C ASP A 544 -11.47 -15.52 -5.98
N LEU A 545 -11.71 -15.29 -7.27
CA LEU A 545 -11.75 -13.95 -7.86
C LEU A 545 -12.91 -13.82 -8.88
N PRO A 546 -14.17 -13.62 -8.43
CA PRO A 546 -15.32 -13.46 -9.32
C PRO A 546 -15.26 -12.17 -10.15
N ILE A 547 -15.62 -12.26 -11.44
CA ILE A 547 -15.89 -11.10 -12.31
C ILE A 547 -17.36 -10.71 -12.15
N LEU A 548 -17.59 -9.48 -11.69
CA LEU A 548 -18.90 -8.99 -11.27
C LEU A 548 -19.09 -7.50 -11.58
N ASN A 549 -20.34 -7.08 -11.66
CA ASN A 549 -20.70 -5.67 -11.55
C ASN A 549 -20.62 -5.23 -10.08
N PRO A 550 -19.66 -4.38 -9.67
CA PRO A 550 -19.49 -3.98 -8.27
C PRO A 550 -20.67 -3.13 -7.76
N PHE A 551 -21.48 -2.54 -8.66
CA PHE A 551 -22.69 -1.83 -8.26
C PHE A 551 -23.85 -2.76 -7.87
N SER A 552 -23.73 -4.08 -8.12
CA SER A 552 -24.72 -5.05 -7.66
C SER A 552 -24.64 -5.21 -6.15
N GLU A 553 -25.58 -4.59 -5.45
CA GLU A 553 -25.71 -4.70 -3.99
C GLU A 553 -25.83 -6.16 -3.55
N SER A 554 -26.64 -6.96 -4.25
CA SER A 554 -26.82 -8.38 -3.95
C SER A 554 -25.51 -9.18 -4.06
N ALA A 555 -24.66 -8.84 -5.04
CA ALA A 555 -23.36 -9.52 -5.21
C ALA A 555 -22.40 -9.12 -4.08
N ARG A 556 -22.32 -7.83 -3.75
CA ARG A 556 -21.49 -7.32 -2.63
C ARG A 556 -21.90 -7.90 -1.28
N GLN A 557 -23.20 -7.91 -0.98
CA GLN A 557 -23.75 -8.55 0.22
C GLN A 557 -23.39 -10.02 0.31
N THR A 558 -23.40 -10.73 -0.82
CA THR A 558 -23.02 -12.15 -0.86
C THR A 558 -21.53 -12.33 -0.59
N ILE A 559 -20.66 -11.47 -1.14
CA ILE A 559 -19.22 -11.50 -0.87
C ILE A 559 -18.93 -11.22 0.61
N ASP A 560 -19.54 -10.17 1.18
CA ASP A 560 -19.34 -9.82 2.58
C ASP A 560 -19.83 -10.94 3.51
N ALA A 561 -21.01 -11.51 3.25
CA ALA A 561 -21.52 -12.64 4.01
C ALA A 561 -20.64 -13.89 3.87
N ALA A 562 -20.18 -14.19 2.64
CA ALA A 562 -19.26 -15.31 2.40
C ALA A 562 -17.93 -15.10 3.13
N ASN A 563 -17.42 -13.87 3.20
CA ASN A 563 -16.22 -13.57 3.95
C ASN A 563 -16.36 -13.89 5.44
N VAL A 564 -17.53 -13.63 6.04
CA VAL A 564 -17.80 -14.04 7.43
C VAL A 564 -17.90 -15.56 7.54
N LEU A 565 -18.74 -16.19 6.71
CA LEU A 565 -19.03 -17.62 6.77
C LEU A 565 -17.81 -18.51 6.49
N LEU A 566 -16.92 -18.06 5.61
CA LEU A 566 -15.67 -18.75 5.28
C LEU A 566 -14.49 -18.33 6.17
N ASN A 567 -14.74 -17.56 7.25
CA ASN A 567 -13.74 -17.08 8.20
C ASN A 567 -12.60 -16.27 7.54
N ARG A 568 -12.95 -15.46 6.53
CA ARG A 568 -12.08 -14.51 5.82
C ARG A 568 -12.26 -13.06 6.27
N ASP A 569 -13.33 -12.76 7.00
CA ASP A 569 -13.50 -11.52 7.77
C ASP A 569 -13.34 -11.82 9.26
N ARG A 570 -12.13 -11.56 9.78
CA ARG A 570 -11.78 -11.89 11.16
C ARG A 570 -12.66 -11.12 12.14
N ALA A 571 -13.43 -11.86 12.93
CA ALA A 571 -14.43 -11.32 13.87
C ALA A 571 -15.54 -10.51 13.19
N ALA A 572 -15.83 -10.78 11.92
CA ALA A 572 -16.89 -10.12 11.14
C ALA A 572 -16.79 -8.58 11.14
N LYS A 573 -15.58 -8.02 11.27
CA LYS A 573 -15.38 -6.58 11.46
C LYS A 573 -15.90 -5.77 10.28
N LYS A 574 -15.57 -6.20 9.06
CA LYS A 574 -16.01 -5.51 7.84
C LYS A 574 -17.52 -5.66 7.66
N PHE A 575 -18.05 -6.85 7.92
CA PHE A 575 -19.49 -7.11 7.86
C PHE A 575 -20.28 -6.25 8.85
N ILE A 576 -19.84 -6.16 10.11
CA ILE A 576 -20.46 -5.30 11.13
C ILE A 576 -20.36 -3.83 10.72
N SER A 577 -19.23 -3.39 10.18
CA SER A 577 -19.09 -2.01 9.67
C SER A 577 -20.05 -1.70 8.53
N ASN A 578 -20.33 -2.67 7.65
CA ASN A 578 -21.18 -2.47 6.48
C ASN A 578 -22.67 -2.63 6.78
N TYR A 579 -23.05 -3.53 7.71
CA TYR A 579 -24.45 -3.93 7.94
C TYR A 579 -24.92 -3.77 9.38
N GLY A 580 -24.05 -3.44 10.34
CA GLY A 580 -24.40 -3.26 11.74
C GLY A 580 -25.41 -2.14 11.99
N HIS A 581 -25.59 -1.24 11.02
CA HIS A 581 -26.55 -0.14 11.04
C HIS A 581 -27.93 -0.50 10.44
N VAL A 582 -28.10 -1.70 9.86
CA VAL A 582 -29.36 -2.08 9.17
C VAL A 582 -30.50 -2.34 10.16
N GLU A 583 -30.20 -2.72 11.41
CA GLU A 583 -31.21 -2.78 12.47
C GLU A 583 -31.68 -1.38 12.93
N GLU A 584 -30.88 -0.32 12.74
CA GLU A 584 -31.29 1.08 13.00
C GLU A 584 -32.31 1.56 11.94
N GLU A 585 -32.25 1.07 10.69
CA GLU A 585 -33.21 1.43 9.62
C GLU A 585 -34.56 0.73 9.74
N LYS A 586 -34.61 -0.53 10.20
CA LYS A 586 -35.89 -1.18 10.53
C LYS A 586 -36.52 -0.63 11.81
N ALA A 587 -35.71 -0.14 12.74
CA ALA A 587 -36.19 0.63 13.89
C ALA A 587 -36.76 2.00 13.46
N LYS A 588 -36.20 2.67 12.45
CA LYS A 588 -36.75 3.92 11.87
C LYS A 588 -38.21 3.79 11.40
N ALA A 589 -38.62 2.64 10.86
CA ALA A 589 -40.00 2.43 10.43
C ALA A 589 -41.00 2.21 11.60
N ALA A 590 -40.52 1.84 12.79
CA ALA A 590 -41.35 1.69 13.99
C ALA A 590 -41.45 2.99 14.83
N ILE A 591 -40.56 3.96 14.60
CA ILE A 591 -40.46 5.23 15.34
C ILE A 591 -41.63 6.18 15.04
N ASP A 592 -42.28 6.08 13.88
CA ASP A 592 -43.35 7.01 13.48
C ASP A 592 -44.68 6.82 14.26
N SER A 593 -44.73 5.85 15.18
CA SER A 593 -45.89 5.58 16.06
C SER A 593 -45.67 5.95 17.54
N ARG A 594 -44.48 6.46 17.90
CA ARG A 594 -44.11 6.75 19.30
C ARG A 594 -44.50 8.18 19.73
N PRO A 595 -44.72 8.44 21.03
CA PRO A 595 -44.93 9.79 21.56
C PRO A 595 -43.80 10.76 21.16
N LEU A 596 -44.12 12.05 20.99
CA LEU A 596 -43.18 13.09 20.55
C LEU A 596 -41.90 13.15 21.40
N LYS A 597 -42.03 12.91 22.71
CA LYS A 597 -40.90 12.81 23.66
C LYS A 597 -39.88 11.76 23.26
N ASP A 598 -40.38 10.57 22.94
CA ASP A 598 -39.56 9.40 22.64
C ASP A 598 -38.96 9.53 21.25
N ARG A 599 -39.69 10.14 20.31
CA ARG A 599 -39.15 10.51 18.99
C ARG A 599 -37.99 11.49 19.12
N LEU A 600 -38.14 12.57 19.89
CA LEU A 600 -37.05 13.53 20.16
C LEU A 600 -35.84 12.87 20.83
N TYR A 601 -36.09 12.00 21.82
CA TYR A 601 -35.04 11.26 22.52
C TYR A 601 -34.28 10.31 21.57
N ASP A 602 -35.00 9.51 20.79
CA ASP A 602 -34.43 8.56 19.83
C ASP A 602 -33.68 9.30 18.69
N THR A 603 -34.18 10.45 18.23
CA THR A 603 -33.53 11.28 17.22
C THR A 603 -32.14 11.76 17.68
N ILE A 604 -31.98 12.14 18.94
CA ILE A 604 -30.67 12.48 19.53
C ILE A 604 -29.83 11.23 19.75
N LEU A 605 -30.41 10.16 20.30
CA LEU A 605 -29.71 8.91 20.61
C LEU A 605 -29.06 8.27 19.37
N TYR A 606 -29.70 8.36 18.21
CA TYR A 606 -29.21 7.78 16.94
C TYR A 606 -28.67 8.81 15.95
N GLY A 607 -28.61 10.10 16.32
CA GLY A 607 -27.96 11.13 15.51
C GLY A 607 -28.66 11.48 14.19
N ASN A 608 -29.99 11.63 14.20
CA ASN A 608 -30.77 11.98 13.02
C ASN A 608 -30.96 13.51 12.90
N ARG A 609 -30.04 14.15 12.17
CA ARG A 609 -29.97 15.61 11.96
C ARG A 609 -31.12 16.19 11.13
N GLU A 610 -31.66 15.44 10.18
CA GLU A 610 -32.71 15.92 9.29
C GLU A 610 -34.03 16.11 10.04
N MET A 611 -34.31 15.25 11.02
CA MET A 611 -35.60 15.20 11.72
C MET A 611 -35.63 16.02 13.02
N ILE A 612 -34.48 16.35 13.61
CA ILE A 612 -34.43 16.98 14.94
C ILE A 612 -35.04 18.38 14.96
N LEU A 613 -34.86 19.17 13.91
CA LEU A 613 -35.39 20.53 13.83
C LEU A 613 -36.92 20.53 13.74
N GLU A 614 -37.48 19.65 12.90
CA GLU A 614 -38.93 19.52 12.73
C GLU A 614 -39.61 19.07 14.03
N LEU A 615 -39.01 18.11 14.75
CA LEU A 615 -39.56 17.62 16.02
C LEU A 615 -39.47 18.66 17.15
N ILE A 616 -38.42 19.49 17.16
CA ILE A 616 -38.29 20.60 18.11
C ILE A 616 -39.38 21.63 17.84
N ASP A 617 -39.57 22.04 16.58
CA ASP A 617 -40.63 22.97 16.20
C ASP A 617 -42.03 22.41 16.53
N GLN A 618 -42.24 21.12 16.33
CA GLN A 618 -43.48 20.45 16.73
C GLN A 618 -43.70 20.52 18.26
N ALA A 619 -42.69 20.20 19.07
CA ALA A 619 -42.81 20.23 20.53
C ALA A 619 -43.06 21.64 21.09
N LEU A 620 -42.43 22.65 20.49
CA LEU A 620 -42.66 24.05 20.83
C LEU A 620 -44.08 24.48 20.47
N ASN A 621 -44.60 24.08 19.32
CA ASN A 621 -45.99 24.34 18.91
C ASN A 621 -47.02 23.64 19.81
N GLU A 622 -46.66 22.48 20.39
CA GLU A 622 -47.46 21.78 21.41
C GLU A 622 -47.35 22.40 22.83
N GLY A 623 -46.62 23.52 22.96
CA GLY A 623 -46.54 24.31 24.21
C GLY A 623 -45.45 23.86 25.18
N TRP A 624 -44.46 23.08 24.73
CA TRP A 624 -43.36 22.66 25.60
C TRP A 624 -42.37 23.80 25.82
N GLU A 625 -41.94 23.99 27.07
CA GLU A 625 -40.91 24.98 27.39
C GLU A 625 -39.55 24.55 26.84
N ALA A 626 -38.85 25.45 26.15
CA ALA A 626 -37.53 25.20 25.54
C ALA A 626 -36.49 24.68 26.55
N LEU A 627 -36.50 25.23 27.77
CA LEU A 627 -35.66 24.76 28.88
C LEU A 627 -36.02 23.34 29.31
N GLY A 628 -37.32 23.06 29.44
CA GLY A 628 -37.83 21.72 29.78
C GLY A 628 -37.51 20.68 28.72
N LEU A 629 -37.53 21.04 27.44
CA LEU A 629 -37.14 20.15 26.32
C LEU A 629 -35.65 19.77 26.41
N ASN A 630 -34.79 20.76 26.67
CA ASN A 630 -33.35 20.54 26.78
C ASN A 630 -33.00 19.65 27.98
N GLU A 631 -33.51 19.97 29.17
CA GLU A 631 -33.15 19.28 30.41
C GLU A 631 -33.77 17.90 30.55
N LYS A 632 -35.01 17.71 30.08
CA LYS A 632 -35.78 16.48 30.32
C LYS A 632 -35.73 15.48 29.17
N VAL A 633 -35.22 15.87 28.01
CA VAL A 633 -35.19 15.02 26.80
C VAL A 633 -33.83 15.00 26.14
N LEU A 634 -33.30 16.16 25.73
CA LEU A 634 -32.09 16.22 24.91
C LEU A 634 -30.82 15.82 25.71
N ILE A 635 -30.62 16.40 26.90
CA ILE A 635 -29.46 16.09 27.76
C ILE A 635 -29.47 14.61 28.20
N PRO A 636 -30.60 14.04 28.68
CA PRO A 636 -30.67 12.61 29.01
C PRO A 636 -30.40 11.67 27.84
N ALA A 637 -30.76 12.04 26.60
CA ALA A 637 -30.45 11.24 25.41
C ALA A 637 -28.94 11.22 25.14
N LEU A 638 -28.28 12.38 25.23
CA LEU A 638 -26.83 12.47 25.04
C LEU A 638 -26.04 11.76 26.15
N GLN A 639 -26.54 11.79 27.39
CA GLN A 639 -25.95 11.02 28.50
C GLN A 639 -26.04 9.51 28.27
N GLU A 640 -27.14 9.03 27.69
CA GLU A 640 -27.32 7.62 27.33
C GLU A 640 -26.39 7.19 26.18
N VAL A 641 -26.15 8.06 25.19
CA VAL A 641 -25.10 7.86 24.16
C VAL A 641 -23.74 7.63 24.81
N GLY A 642 -23.38 8.47 25.79
CA GLY A 642 -22.15 8.32 26.57
C GLY A 642 -22.09 7.01 27.37
N ARG A 643 -23.20 6.60 28.01
CA ARG A 643 -23.27 5.34 28.76
C ARG A 643 -23.12 4.11 27.86
N ARG A 644 -23.75 4.12 26.68
CA ARG A 644 -23.65 3.03 25.68
C ARG A 644 -22.25 2.97 25.07
N TYR A 645 -21.59 4.10 24.88
CA TYR A 645 -20.19 4.15 24.48
C TYR A 645 -19.26 3.53 25.54
N ASP A 646 -19.44 3.89 26.81
CA ASP A 646 -18.66 3.33 27.93
C ASP A 646 -18.87 1.80 28.08
N LYS A 647 -20.05 1.28 27.70
CA LYS A 647 -20.35 -0.16 27.65
C LYS A 647 -19.91 -0.87 26.37
N ARG A 648 -19.31 -0.16 25.40
CA ARG A 648 -18.98 -0.65 24.04
C ARG A 648 -20.18 -1.13 23.24
N GLU A 649 -21.37 -0.63 23.58
CA GLU A 649 -22.60 -0.83 22.81
C GLU A 649 -22.66 0.20 21.66
N PHE A 650 -22.15 1.42 21.88
CA PHE A 650 -21.92 2.45 20.85
C PHE A 650 -20.43 2.67 20.61
N PHE A 651 -20.09 3.13 19.40
CA PHE A 651 -18.73 3.43 18.94
C PHE A 651 -18.58 4.90 18.56
N LEU A 652 -17.34 5.36 18.42
CA LEU A 652 -17.01 6.78 18.23
C LEU A 652 -17.82 7.51 17.13
N PRO A 653 -18.11 6.92 15.95
CA PRO A 653 -18.94 7.58 14.94
C PRO A 653 -20.34 7.95 15.44
N GLN A 654 -20.98 7.09 16.24
CA GLN A 654 -22.32 7.33 16.78
C GLN A 654 -22.32 8.46 17.81
N VAL A 655 -21.26 8.57 18.61
CA VAL A 655 -21.09 9.68 19.56
C VAL A 655 -20.94 11.01 18.83
N ILE A 656 -20.20 11.03 17.71
CA ILE A 656 -20.02 12.22 16.88
C ILE A 656 -21.36 12.64 16.26
N LEU A 657 -22.10 11.72 15.63
CA LEU A 657 -23.39 12.04 15.01
C LEU A 657 -24.43 12.54 16.04
N ALA A 658 -24.50 11.91 17.21
CA ALA A 658 -25.40 12.36 18.29
C ALA A 658 -25.02 13.75 18.80
N ALA A 659 -23.73 14.04 18.95
CA ALA A 659 -23.24 15.36 19.34
C ALA A 659 -23.55 16.43 18.28
N GLU A 660 -23.40 16.14 16.99
CA GLU A 660 -23.77 17.06 15.90
C GLU A 660 -25.28 17.31 15.84
N THR A 661 -26.09 16.27 16.05
CA THR A 661 -27.55 16.39 16.09
C THR A 661 -28.00 17.21 17.30
N MET A 662 -27.33 17.03 18.44
CA MET A 662 -27.51 17.84 19.63
C MET A 662 -27.12 19.31 19.39
N GLN A 663 -26.07 19.58 18.61
CA GLN A 663 -25.68 20.95 18.25
C GLN A 663 -26.75 21.65 17.43
N ASP A 664 -27.30 20.97 16.41
CA ASP A 664 -28.38 21.51 15.59
C ASP A 664 -29.63 21.79 16.44
N ALA A 665 -29.96 20.88 17.38
CA ALA A 665 -31.02 21.07 18.37
C ALA A 665 -30.79 22.29 19.28
N PHE A 666 -29.60 22.41 19.86
CA PHE A 666 -29.24 23.52 20.74
C PHE A 666 -29.25 24.85 20.02
N LYS A 667 -28.76 24.89 18.78
CA LYS A 667 -28.76 26.09 17.95
C LYS A 667 -30.19 26.59 17.74
N ARG A 668 -31.11 25.68 17.44
CA ARG A 668 -32.54 25.99 17.26
C ARG A 668 -33.19 26.51 18.54
N LEU A 669 -32.90 25.91 19.69
CA LEU A 669 -33.40 26.39 20.99
C LEU A 669 -32.78 27.74 21.39
N LYS A 670 -31.50 27.98 21.06
CA LYS A 670 -30.80 29.25 21.31
C LYS A 670 -31.41 30.44 20.59
N GLU A 671 -31.93 30.24 19.37
CA GLU A 671 -32.63 31.27 18.60
C GLU A 671 -33.93 31.76 19.29
N LEU A 672 -34.44 31.02 20.29
CA LEU A 672 -35.71 31.28 20.97
C LEU A 672 -35.56 31.82 22.40
N PHE A 673 -34.33 31.90 22.93
CA PHE A 673 -34.08 32.49 24.24
C PHE A 673 -33.87 34.01 24.11
N PRO A 674 -34.59 34.86 24.86
CA PRO A 674 -34.15 36.22 25.13
C PRO A 674 -32.79 36.16 25.83
N ALA A 675 -31.87 37.07 25.48
CA ALA A 675 -30.55 37.14 26.08
C ALA A 675 -30.64 37.28 27.61
N GLY A 676 -30.42 36.18 28.34
CA GLY A 676 -30.39 36.19 29.80
C GLY A 676 -30.89 34.91 30.43
N GLU A 677 -30.15 33.81 30.24
CA GLU A 677 -29.89 32.72 31.21
C GLU A 677 -29.27 31.53 30.47
N ALA A 678 -28.07 31.74 29.93
CA ALA A 678 -27.20 30.62 29.58
C ALA A 678 -26.56 30.11 30.87
N HIS A 679 -26.67 28.81 31.15
CA HIS A 679 -25.87 28.16 32.19
C HIS A 679 -24.37 28.38 31.89
N ASN A 680 -23.76 29.38 32.54
CA ASN A 680 -22.33 29.64 32.44
C ASN A 680 -21.60 28.73 33.44
N ARG A 681 -21.09 27.57 32.97
CA ARG A 681 -20.29 26.65 33.80
C ARG A 681 -18.88 27.18 34.10
N GLY A 682 -18.53 28.34 33.54
CA GLY A 682 -17.25 29.01 33.70
C GLY A 682 -16.52 29.13 32.37
N LYS A 683 -15.51 30.00 32.36
CA LYS A 683 -14.65 30.25 31.21
C LYS A 683 -13.47 29.29 31.18
N ILE A 684 -13.13 28.80 29.99
CA ILE A 684 -11.92 28.01 29.73
C ILE A 684 -11.10 28.63 28.61
N ILE A 685 -9.80 28.80 28.84
CA ILE A 685 -8.84 29.18 27.81
C ILE A 685 -8.33 27.91 27.11
N LEU A 686 -8.29 27.88 25.77
CA LEU A 686 -7.68 26.79 25.00
C LEU A 686 -6.58 27.32 24.08
N ALA A 687 -5.41 26.69 24.12
CA ALA A 687 -4.27 27.06 23.28
C ALA A 687 -3.40 25.84 22.90
N THR A 688 -2.75 25.89 21.74
CA THR A 688 -1.53 25.09 21.54
C THR A 688 -0.34 25.92 22.01
N VAL A 689 0.60 25.25 22.68
CA VAL A 689 1.76 25.92 23.26
C VAL A 689 2.72 26.45 22.18
N LYS A 690 3.60 27.36 22.58
CA LYS A 690 4.61 27.96 21.70
C LYS A 690 5.40 26.88 20.95
N GLY A 691 5.60 27.08 19.66
CA GLY A 691 6.25 26.16 18.75
C GLY A 691 5.34 25.09 18.15
N ASP A 692 4.11 24.92 18.64
CA ASP A 692 3.19 23.90 18.14
C ASP A 692 2.07 24.50 17.30
N VAL A 693 1.99 24.10 16.03
CA VAL A 693 0.99 24.61 15.07
C VAL A 693 -0.19 23.65 14.85
N HIS A 694 -0.24 22.53 15.55
CA HIS A 694 -1.24 21.49 15.33
C HIS A 694 -2.46 21.68 16.25
N ASP A 695 -3.54 22.21 15.70
CA ASP A 695 -4.70 22.68 16.47
C ASP A 695 -5.99 21.86 16.29
N ILE A 696 -5.97 20.81 15.47
CA ILE A 696 -7.15 19.97 15.20
C ILE A 696 -7.72 19.37 16.49
N GLY A 697 -6.88 18.72 17.31
CA GLY A 697 -7.32 18.11 18.58
C GLY A 697 -7.89 19.14 19.55
N LYS A 698 -7.23 20.29 19.70
CA LYS A 698 -7.72 21.41 20.51
C LYS A 698 -9.07 21.94 20.01
N ASN A 699 -9.26 22.08 18.70
CA ASN A 699 -10.51 22.57 18.13
C ASN A 699 -11.66 21.58 18.36
N ILE A 700 -11.40 20.27 18.32
CA ILE A 700 -12.39 19.26 18.70
C ILE A 700 -12.77 19.41 20.18
N VAL A 701 -11.79 19.59 21.07
CA VAL A 701 -12.04 19.83 22.51
C VAL A 701 -12.84 21.12 22.73
N ALA A 702 -12.55 22.19 22.00
CA ALA A 702 -13.29 23.46 22.06
C ALA A 702 -14.78 23.25 21.77
N VAL A 703 -15.09 22.60 20.65
CA VAL A 703 -16.46 22.30 20.22
C VAL A 703 -17.19 21.45 21.26
N VAL A 704 -16.51 20.43 21.81
CA VAL A 704 -17.08 19.57 22.85
C VAL A 704 -17.36 20.39 24.12
N LEU A 705 -16.45 21.25 24.58
CA LEU A 705 -16.66 22.05 25.80
C LEU A 705 -17.77 23.09 25.66
N GLU A 706 -17.88 23.73 24.50
CA GLU A 706 -19.00 24.63 24.19
C GLU A 706 -20.35 23.90 24.27
N ASN A 707 -20.41 22.66 23.77
CA ASN A 707 -21.61 21.81 23.86
C ASN A 707 -21.97 21.44 25.31
N TYR A 708 -20.98 21.42 26.22
CA TYR A 708 -21.18 21.14 27.64
C TYR A 708 -21.48 22.39 28.47
N GLY A 709 -21.64 23.57 27.85
CA GLY A 709 -22.03 24.81 28.52
C GLY A 709 -20.87 25.62 29.11
N TYR A 710 -19.64 25.38 28.66
CA TYR A 710 -18.49 26.22 28.97
C TYR A 710 -18.37 27.36 27.97
N GLU A 711 -17.91 28.51 28.45
CA GLU A 711 -17.51 29.62 27.57
C GLU A 711 -16.05 29.42 27.17
N VAL A 712 -15.81 29.05 25.91
CA VAL A 712 -14.48 28.70 25.42
C VAL A 712 -13.82 29.91 24.75
N ILE A 713 -12.66 30.31 25.25
CA ILE A 713 -11.82 31.34 24.66
C ILE A 713 -10.63 30.64 24.00
N ASN A 714 -10.70 30.51 22.69
CA ASN A 714 -9.70 29.82 21.89
C ASN A 714 -8.63 30.79 21.39
N LEU A 715 -7.43 30.72 21.99
CA LEU A 715 -6.29 31.59 21.62
C LEU A 715 -5.58 31.14 20.34
N GLY A 716 -6.02 30.04 19.72
CA GLY A 716 -5.46 29.51 18.50
C GLY A 716 -4.19 28.70 18.75
N LYS A 717 -3.24 28.82 17.81
CA LYS A 717 -2.04 27.97 17.75
C LYS A 717 -0.75 28.75 17.90
N ASN A 718 0.30 28.06 18.35
CA ASN A 718 1.63 28.62 18.59
C ASN A 718 1.58 29.82 19.55
N VAL A 719 0.86 29.66 20.67
CA VAL A 719 0.58 30.76 21.61
C VAL A 719 1.68 30.87 22.65
N ASN A 720 2.18 32.09 22.86
CA ASN A 720 3.21 32.35 23.87
C ASN A 720 2.64 32.25 25.29
N THR A 721 3.40 31.66 26.22
CA THR A 721 3.05 31.51 27.65
C THR A 721 2.48 32.78 28.26
N ARG A 722 3.10 33.95 27.99
CA ARG A 722 2.63 35.23 28.53
C ARG A 722 1.20 35.57 28.12
N VAL A 723 0.83 35.29 26.87
CA VAL A 723 -0.51 35.56 26.33
C VAL A 723 -1.55 34.64 26.98
N ILE A 724 -1.19 33.37 27.23
CA ILE A 724 -2.08 32.42 27.91
C ILE A 724 -2.36 32.87 29.36
N ILE A 725 -1.33 33.34 30.05
CA ILE A 725 -1.42 33.85 31.44
C ILE A 725 -2.25 35.13 31.51
N GLU A 726 -1.96 36.10 30.65
CA GLU A 726 -2.71 37.37 30.57
C GLU A 726 -4.19 37.10 30.27
N ALA A 727 -4.49 36.27 29.26
CA ALA A 727 -5.86 35.89 28.93
C ALA A 727 -6.57 35.15 30.08
N ALA A 728 -5.90 34.23 30.77
CA ALA A 728 -6.49 33.51 31.90
C ALA A 728 -6.84 34.46 33.06
N ALA A 729 -5.99 35.48 33.31
CA ALA A 729 -6.22 36.49 34.34
C ALA A 729 -7.32 37.48 33.96
N GLU A 730 -7.28 38.04 32.75
CA GLU A 730 -8.25 39.01 32.24
C GLU A 730 -9.67 38.42 32.19
N GLU A 731 -9.77 37.19 31.69
CA GLU A 731 -11.04 36.51 31.49
C GLU A 731 -11.54 35.80 32.76
N LYS A 732 -10.75 35.84 33.84
CA LYS A 732 -11.02 35.12 35.09
C LYS A 732 -11.37 33.66 34.83
N ALA A 733 -10.59 33.03 33.95
CA ALA A 733 -10.84 31.66 33.52
C ALA A 733 -10.73 30.70 34.70
N LYS A 734 -11.64 29.71 34.76
CA LYS A 734 -11.56 28.64 35.76
C LYS A 734 -10.61 27.53 35.33
N PHE A 735 -10.43 27.36 34.02
CA PHE A 735 -9.64 26.30 33.43
C PHE A 735 -8.75 26.82 32.30
N VAL A 736 -7.61 26.18 32.11
CA VAL A 736 -6.73 26.37 30.96
C VAL A 736 -6.40 25.00 30.36
N GLY A 737 -6.76 24.79 29.10
CA GLY A 737 -6.45 23.58 28.34
C GLY A 737 -5.30 23.80 27.37
N LEU A 738 -4.25 22.99 27.48
CA LEU A 738 -3.05 23.06 26.64
C LEU A 738 -2.94 21.81 25.75
N SER A 739 -2.60 22.01 24.48
CA SER A 739 -2.39 20.94 23.50
C SER A 739 -1.00 21.00 22.86
N ALA A 740 -0.37 19.84 22.68
CA ALA A 740 0.87 19.67 21.93
C ALA A 740 0.88 18.34 21.16
N LEU A 741 1.42 18.35 19.94
CA LEU A 741 1.60 17.17 19.09
C LEU A 741 3.07 16.77 18.95
N MET A 742 4.02 17.69 19.17
CA MET A 742 5.45 17.40 19.03
C MET A 742 6.12 17.23 20.40
N THR A 743 7.01 16.25 20.55
CA THR A 743 7.76 16.03 21.80
C THR A 743 8.64 17.22 22.17
N THR A 744 9.09 17.99 21.17
CA THR A 744 9.90 19.21 21.35
C THR A 744 9.13 20.38 21.95
N THR A 745 7.79 20.41 21.81
CA THR A 745 6.95 21.52 22.30
C THR A 745 6.30 21.22 23.66
N MET A 746 6.30 19.95 24.09
CA MET A 746 5.76 19.54 25.39
C MET A 746 6.37 20.30 26.58
N VAL A 747 7.67 20.61 26.51
CA VAL A 747 8.38 21.35 27.57
C VAL A 747 7.78 22.73 27.86
N GLU A 748 7.13 23.35 26.86
CA GLU A 748 6.46 24.65 27.04
C GLU A 748 5.20 24.52 27.90
N MET A 749 4.54 23.35 27.95
CA MET A 749 3.41 23.11 28.86
C MET A 749 3.84 23.24 30.33
N GLY A 750 5.01 22.70 30.67
CA GLY A 750 5.55 22.82 32.03
C GLY A 750 5.87 24.26 32.41
N ARG A 751 6.35 25.08 31.47
CA ARG A 751 6.55 26.52 31.69
C ARG A 751 5.25 27.25 31.96
N VAL A 752 4.19 26.96 31.19
CA VAL A 752 2.87 27.58 31.43
C VAL A 752 2.35 27.23 32.83
N VAL A 753 2.45 25.97 33.25
CA VAL A 753 2.02 25.55 34.60
C VAL A 753 2.83 26.25 35.69
N HIS A 754 4.16 26.33 35.54
CA HIS A 754 5.05 27.00 36.48
C HIS A 754 4.71 28.50 36.61
N ASP A 755 4.67 29.21 35.49
CA ASP A 755 4.50 30.66 35.45
C ASP A 755 3.08 31.09 35.89
N MET A 756 2.05 30.28 35.60
CA MET A 756 0.69 30.50 36.13
C MET A 756 0.64 30.42 37.67
N ARG A 757 1.42 29.51 38.26
CA ARG A 757 1.51 29.36 39.72
C ARG A 757 2.27 30.52 40.36
N GLU A 758 3.39 30.94 39.79
CA GLU A 758 4.14 32.12 40.25
C GLU A 758 3.29 33.40 40.17
N ALA A 759 2.47 33.54 39.11
CA ALA A 759 1.57 34.67 38.94
C ALA A 759 0.32 34.62 39.84
N GLY A 760 0.12 33.55 40.62
CA GLY A 760 -1.02 33.39 41.52
C GLY A 760 -2.37 33.22 40.82
N ILE A 761 -2.39 32.73 39.58
CA ILE A 761 -3.63 32.51 38.82
C ILE A 761 -4.31 31.22 39.32
N PRO A 762 -5.57 31.29 39.80
CA PRO A 762 -6.24 30.14 40.44
C PRO A 762 -6.80 29.10 39.46
N ALA A 763 -6.66 29.32 38.14
CA ALA A 763 -7.21 28.47 37.10
C ALA A 763 -6.54 27.09 37.10
N LYS A 764 -7.34 26.03 36.90
CA LYS A 764 -6.88 24.64 36.83
C LYS A 764 -6.35 24.31 35.43
N VAL A 765 -5.16 23.71 35.35
CA VAL A 765 -4.49 23.43 34.07
C VAL A 765 -4.69 21.97 33.66
N ILE A 766 -5.16 21.76 32.43
CA ILE A 766 -5.39 20.43 31.85
C ILE A 766 -4.57 20.32 30.59
N VAL A 767 -3.86 19.21 30.43
CA VAL A 767 -2.97 18.98 29.29
C VAL A 767 -3.44 17.79 28.44
N GLY A 768 -3.16 17.85 27.15
CA GLY A 768 -3.48 16.78 26.20
C GLY A 768 -2.69 16.89 24.90
N GLY A 769 -2.93 15.94 24.00
CA GLY A 769 -2.26 15.84 22.70
C GLY A 769 -1.46 14.55 22.52
N ALA A 770 -1.13 14.21 21.28
CA ALA A 770 -0.69 12.86 20.88
C ALA A 770 0.58 12.35 21.59
N VAL A 771 1.41 13.28 22.06
CA VAL A 771 2.68 12.98 22.74
C VAL A 771 2.59 13.11 24.26
N VAL A 772 1.45 13.58 24.78
CA VAL A 772 1.21 13.80 26.22
C VAL A 772 0.58 12.56 26.83
N ASN A 773 1.01 12.20 28.04
CA ASN A 773 0.43 11.11 28.82
C ASN A 773 0.28 11.53 30.31
N LYS A 774 -0.37 10.68 31.10
CA LYS A 774 -0.61 10.94 32.53
C LYS A 774 0.68 11.15 33.33
N SER A 775 1.72 10.34 33.08
CA SER A 775 3.02 10.47 33.78
C SER A 775 3.64 11.86 33.56
N PHE A 776 3.58 12.38 32.34
CA PHE A 776 4.10 13.71 32.01
C PHE A 776 3.28 14.83 32.65
N SER A 777 1.94 14.70 32.65
CA SER A 777 1.04 15.64 33.33
C SER A 777 1.36 15.77 34.82
N ASP A 778 1.63 14.64 35.48
CA ASP A 778 1.95 14.62 36.91
C ASP A 778 3.34 15.23 37.18
N GLU A 779 4.33 14.96 36.31
CA GLU A 779 5.69 15.53 36.38
C GLU A 779 5.70 17.06 36.33
N ILE A 780 4.92 17.66 35.40
CA ILE A 780 4.84 19.12 35.26
C ILE A 780 3.88 19.77 36.27
N GLY A 781 3.15 18.98 37.05
CA GLY A 781 2.16 19.45 38.02
C GLY A 781 0.88 20.02 37.41
N ALA A 782 0.44 19.56 36.24
CA ALA A 782 -0.88 19.92 35.73
C ALA A 782 -2.00 19.28 36.59
N ASP A 783 -3.17 19.91 36.67
CA ASP A 783 -4.31 19.42 37.45
C ASP A 783 -5.06 18.26 36.77
N GLY A 784 -4.80 17.97 35.50
CA GLY A 784 -5.38 16.84 34.80
C GLY A 784 -4.81 16.55 33.41
N TYR A 785 -5.01 15.30 32.96
CA TYR A 785 -4.61 14.83 31.63
C TYR A 785 -5.81 14.24 30.89
N GLY A 786 -6.18 14.83 29.75
CA GLY A 786 -7.20 14.27 28.86
C GLY A 786 -6.56 13.60 27.65
N LYS A 787 -6.76 12.28 27.49
CA LYS A 787 -6.30 11.55 26.28
C LYS A 787 -7.15 11.86 25.04
N ASP A 788 -8.39 12.28 25.26
CA ASP A 788 -9.37 12.66 24.24
C ASP A 788 -10.32 13.75 24.77
N ALA A 789 -11.17 14.27 23.88
CA ALA A 789 -12.05 15.38 24.22
C ALA A 789 -13.11 15.05 25.27
N MET A 790 -13.59 13.80 25.32
CA MET A 790 -14.59 13.39 26.32
C MET A 790 -13.96 13.22 27.70
N GLU A 791 -12.72 12.72 27.76
CA GLU A 791 -11.96 12.62 29.00
C GLU A 791 -11.60 14.00 29.56
N ALA A 792 -11.29 14.97 28.70
CA ALA A 792 -11.08 16.36 29.11
C ALA A 792 -12.32 16.94 29.83
N VAL A 793 -13.53 16.72 29.29
CA VAL A 793 -14.78 17.16 29.96
C VAL A 793 -14.97 16.45 31.30
N LYS A 794 -14.79 15.13 31.35
CA LYS A 794 -14.93 14.33 32.58
C LYS A 794 -14.00 14.87 33.69
N ILE A 795 -12.77 15.25 33.33
CA ILE A 795 -11.78 15.80 34.27
C ILE A 795 -12.18 17.21 34.75
N ILE A 796 -12.63 18.08 33.85
CA ILE A 796 -13.11 19.43 34.21
C ILE A 796 -14.29 19.32 35.18
N ASP A 797 -15.24 18.42 34.91
CA ASP A 797 -16.39 18.20 35.78
C ASP A 797 -15.99 17.63 37.16
N LEU A 798 -14.96 16.78 37.23
CA LEU A 798 -14.41 16.30 38.51
C LEU A 798 -13.74 17.42 39.31
N LEU A 799 -12.97 18.27 38.63
CA LEU A 799 -12.28 19.43 39.22
C LEU A 799 -13.28 20.50 39.70
N LEU A 800 -14.39 20.71 38.98
CA LEU A 800 -15.46 21.61 39.40
C LEU A 800 -16.18 21.13 40.67
N ASN A 801 -16.42 19.83 40.79
CA ASN A 801 -17.21 19.24 41.88
C ASN A 801 -16.38 18.86 43.12
N GLY A 802 -15.08 19.18 43.14
CA GLY A 802 -14.19 18.92 44.28
C GLY A 802 -13.93 17.44 44.55
N LYS A 803 -14.01 16.58 43.52
CA LYS A 803 -13.80 15.12 43.61
C LYS A 803 -12.66 14.63 42.70
N ALA A 804 -11.64 15.47 42.51
CA ALA A 804 -10.44 15.10 41.74
C ALA A 804 -9.35 14.56 42.67
#